data_AF-A0A955X909-F1
#
_entry.id   AF-A0A955X909-F1
#
_cell.length_a   1.000
_cell.length_b   1.000
_cell.length_c   1.000
_cell.angle_alpha   90.00
_cell.angle_beta   90.00
_cell.angle_gamma   90.00
#
_symmetry.space_group_name_H-M   'P 1'
#
loop_
_entity.id
_entity.type
_entity.pdbx_description
1 polymer ?
#
loop_
_entity_poly.entity_id
_entity_poly.type
_entity_poly.pdbx_seq_one_letter_code
_entity_poly.pdbx_strand_id
1 'polypeptide(L)'
;MGPSRVGRLVALGVCLAAAACGEAGPAVDGGLQPDGGTPPDAGADLDSGAEPDASAPIADLLLGQFATAAAPATYHLRLEPGDAVRLSVFTLRGDLRPAAYLSRAGTTIEPDTYEVDDRRVVLDYLVADGGDYEVEVRPHQGMGAGTFLLRTECTGGSCVARGAPPDVALRLLAINDLHGYLEPPSASTGGAAWLAAHVRALEAEAEHHLFVSAGDLVGGSPFLSARFHDEPTIEAANLMGLDVAAVGNHEFDEGPEELLRLVEGGCHPVDGCQDGTPFEGAEFEVLAANVQTTAGMALLPSVAVRVFGGLPVGVIGMTLEGTPWTTVASQVEDLVFEDEVATVNALVPGLQAMGVEAIVVVVHQGGVQGGGANECSNFSGAIRGIASMVDDGVDAVISGHTHATYNCVISGKAVTSAGSAGRWLSTLDFTLGGASRDATLLEARNRAVDHGLDPDPAVAALVARYRALVDDEQDLVVGTLAEALTRRTDDADQSTLGLAIADSQLYATQASSGAQIAFMNRAGMRADLPAGPITYGQAFEAQPFGNALITLTLTGQQLQDLLDDQFAFGNFTVLQPSASLRYRIQPVAPGSSFVRVVPGSVNVLGLPLDLAAEYRVTANRYIADGGDGHSTFTLGTERVEGGNDVDAFVDYLSASESPFPAPALDRITFQ
;
A
#
# COMPACT_ATOMS: atom_id res chain seq x y z
N MET A 1 13.97 -25.01 -23.71
CA MET A 1 14.21 -26.46 -23.57
C MET A 1 15.68 -26.74 -23.25
N GLY A 2 15.95 -27.25 -22.04
CA GLY A 2 17.18 -27.96 -21.64
C GLY A 2 18.33 -27.12 -21.04
N PRO A 3 19.11 -27.68 -20.10
CA PRO A 3 18.68 -28.15 -18.77
C PRO A 3 19.60 -27.73 -17.61
N SER A 4 19.10 -27.96 -16.39
CA SER A 4 19.72 -27.80 -15.07
C SER A 4 21.07 -28.51 -14.88
N ARG A 5 21.91 -27.96 -13.99
CA ARG A 5 23.04 -28.68 -13.37
C ARG A 5 23.19 -28.31 -11.89
N VAL A 6 22.61 -29.15 -11.04
CA VAL A 6 23.07 -29.41 -9.67
C VAL A 6 24.13 -30.52 -9.75
N GLY A 7 25.27 -30.37 -9.06
CA GLY A 7 26.21 -31.49 -8.88
C GLY A 7 27.62 -31.19 -8.35
N ARG A 8 27.74 -31.19 -7.00
CA ARG A 8 28.86 -31.70 -6.17
C ARG A 8 30.23 -31.00 -6.15
N LEU A 9 30.60 -30.55 -4.95
CA LEU A 9 31.91 -30.83 -4.33
C LEU A 9 31.73 -31.18 -2.83
N VAL A 10 32.51 -32.15 -2.36
CA VAL A 10 32.39 -32.85 -1.06
C VAL A 10 33.68 -32.71 -0.26
N ALA A 11 33.53 -32.45 1.05
CA ALA A 11 34.41 -32.69 2.22
C ALA A 11 35.72 -31.88 2.35
N LEU A 12 36.17 -31.41 3.52
CA LEU A 12 36.34 -31.94 4.90
C LEU A 12 36.38 -30.71 5.88
N GLY A 13 36.05 -30.72 7.18
CA GLY A 13 35.78 -31.81 8.11
C GLY A 13 35.32 -31.36 9.53
N VAL A 14 34.79 -32.37 10.26
CA VAL A 14 34.73 -32.63 11.73
C VAL A 14 33.84 -31.71 12.59
N CYS A 15 32.59 -32.08 12.95
CA CYS A 15 32.08 -32.97 14.05
C CYS A 15 32.28 -32.38 15.48
N LEU A 16 31.32 -32.38 16.42
CA LEU A 16 30.26 -33.33 16.83
C LEU A 16 28.93 -32.58 17.16
N ALA A 17 27.69 -33.00 16.82
CA ALA A 17 26.90 -34.23 17.10
C ALA A 17 26.47 -34.36 18.60
N ALA A 18 25.23 -34.68 19.00
CA ALA A 18 24.11 -35.48 18.42
C ALA A 18 22.76 -35.04 19.07
N ALA A 19 21.60 -34.96 18.42
CA ALA A 19 20.79 -35.94 17.65
C ALA A 19 20.15 -37.06 18.49
N ALA A 20 18.81 -37.17 18.49
CA ALA A 20 18.08 -38.28 17.86
C ALA A 20 16.55 -38.26 18.11
N CYS A 21 15.81 -38.49 17.01
CA CYS A 21 14.38 -38.72 16.88
C CYS A 21 13.92 -40.08 17.45
N GLY A 22 12.58 -40.26 17.58
CA GLY A 22 11.94 -41.57 17.72
C GLY A 22 10.40 -41.48 17.72
N GLU A 23 9.77 -42.31 16.90
CA GLU A 23 8.41 -42.24 16.33
C GLU A 23 7.21 -42.60 17.24
N ALA A 24 6.03 -42.37 16.64
CA ALA A 24 4.61 -42.52 17.03
C ALA A 24 4.09 -43.82 17.72
N GLY A 25 3.16 -43.60 18.68
CA GLY A 25 1.85 -44.29 18.87
C GLY A 25 1.78 -45.49 19.85
N PRO A 26 0.59 -45.90 20.40
CA PRO A 26 -0.76 -45.32 20.34
C PRO A 26 -1.48 -45.14 21.71
N ALA A 27 -2.73 -44.68 21.65
CA ALA A 27 -3.66 -44.26 22.72
C ALA A 27 -3.97 -45.27 23.84
N VAL A 28 -4.25 -44.75 25.06
CA VAL A 28 -5.17 -45.36 26.04
C VAL A 28 -5.92 -44.28 26.82
N ASP A 29 -7.21 -44.57 27.00
CA ASP A 29 -8.34 -43.90 27.64
C ASP A 29 -8.21 -43.69 29.17
N GLY A 30 -8.97 -42.75 29.74
CA GLY A 30 -9.21 -42.66 31.19
C GLY A 30 -9.34 -41.25 31.79
N GLY A 31 -10.58 -40.81 32.02
CA GLY A 31 -10.91 -39.49 32.58
C GLY A 31 -10.92 -39.37 34.12
N LEU A 32 -11.49 -38.23 34.54
CA LEU A 32 -12.02 -37.80 35.87
C LEU A 32 -11.35 -36.56 36.47
N GLN A 33 -12.00 -35.40 36.21
CA GLN A 33 -12.53 -34.36 37.11
C GLN A 33 -11.79 -33.85 38.38
N PRO A 34 -12.16 -32.63 38.86
CA PRO A 34 -11.28 -31.68 39.55
C PRO A 34 -11.50 -31.64 41.07
N ASP A 35 -10.51 -31.11 41.78
CA ASP A 35 -10.62 -30.48 43.12
C ASP A 35 -9.37 -29.58 43.25
N GLY A 36 -9.43 -28.30 43.63
CA GLY A 36 -10.09 -27.74 44.81
C GLY A 36 -9.02 -27.43 45.85
N GLY A 37 -8.54 -26.17 45.91
CA GLY A 37 -7.60 -25.75 46.97
C GLY A 37 -6.94 -24.37 46.78
N THR A 38 -7.58 -23.31 47.29
CA THR A 38 -6.90 -22.18 47.97
C THR A 38 -6.23 -22.68 49.27
N PRO A 39 -5.11 -22.12 49.79
CA PRO A 39 -4.98 -20.70 50.25
C PRO A 39 -3.49 -20.19 50.24
N PRO A 40 -3.02 -19.17 51.02
CA PRO A 40 -3.67 -18.06 51.74
C PRO A 40 -3.07 -16.65 51.42
N ASP A 41 -3.83 -15.62 51.84
CA ASP A 41 -3.37 -14.26 52.12
C ASP A 41 -2.21 -14.20 53.14
N ALA A 42 -1.21 -13.40 52.84
CA ALA A 42 -0.32 -12.79 53.84
C ALA A 42 0.07 -11.39 53.35
N GLY A 43 -0.60 -10.38 53.92
CA GLY A 43 -0.22 -8.99 53.74
C GLY A 43 1.10 -8.66 54.44
N ALA A 44 1.91 -7.85 53.77
CA ALA A 44 2.91 -7.00 54.39
C ALA A 44 3.04 -5.73 53.53
N ASP A 45 2.53 -4.62 54.07
CA ASP A 45 2.91 -3.26 53.67
C ASP A 45 4.43 -3.10 53.79
N LEU A 46 5.09 -2.71 52.70
CA LEU A 46 6.26 -1.86 52.73
C LEU A 46 6.19 -0.87 51.56
N ASP A 47 5.64 0.29 51.88
CA ASP A 47 5.96 1.55 51.26
C ASP A 47 7.49 1.77 51.30
N SER A 48 8.13 1.65 50.15
CA SER A 48 9.38 2.33 49.88
C SER A 48 9.28 2.92 48.48
N GLY A 49 8.88 4.19 48.44
CA GLY A 49 9.13 5.05 47.29
C GLY A 49 10.60 4.93 46.86
N ALA A 50 10.80 4.23 45.75
CA ALA A 50 11.94 4.39 44.88
C ALA A 50 11.33 4.74 43.52
N GLU A 51 11.48 5.99 43.11
CA GLU A 51 11.34 6.31 41.69
C GLU A 51 12.32 5.41 40.91
N PRO A 52 11.93 4.88 39.73
CA PRO A 52 12.87 4.15 38.90
C PRO A 52 14.01 5.10 38.52
N ASP A 53 15.23 4.74 38.92
CA ASP A 53 16.45 5.44 38.53
C ASP A 53 16.55 5.47 37.00
N ALA A 54 16.38 6.65 36.42
CA ALA A 54 16.37 6.90 34.97
C ALA A 54 17.79 6.90 34.36
N SER A 55 18.65 5.98 34.80
CA SER A 55 19.99 5.77 34.26
C SER A 55 20.11 4.36 33.65
N ALA A 56 19.32 4.11 32.60
CA ALA A 56 19.48 2.95 31.75
C ALA A 56 20.81 3.02 30.95
N PRO A 57 21.43 1.88 30.61
CA PRO A 57 22.70 1.84 29.90
C PRO A 57 22.60 2.36 28.47
N ILE A 58 23.67 3.00 28.01
CA ILE A 58 23.81 3.59 26.66
C ILE A 58 23.59 2.49 25.63
N ALA A 59 22.57 2.64 24.77
CA ALA A 59 22.46 1.94 23.50
C ALA A 59 22.86 2.91 22.37
N ASP A 60 24.06 2.80 21.81
CA ASP A 60 24.38 3.49 20.54
C ASP A 60 23.86 2.61 19.40
N LEU A 61 22.98 3.18 18.58
CA LEU A 61 22.31 2.51 17.47
C LEU A 61 22.85 3.03 16.15
N LEU A 62 23.35 2.13 15.31
CA LEU A 62 23.96 2.46 14.04
C LEU A 62 23.32 1.61 12.95
N LEU A 63 22.71 2.27 11.97
CA LEU A 63 22.25 1.61 10.75
C LEU A 63 23.44 1.39 9.83
N GLY A 64 23.55 0.17 9.30
CA GLY A 64 24.59 -0.20 8.37
C GLY A 64 24.02 -0.91 7.15
N GLN A 65 24.71 -0.77 6.02
CA GLN A 65 24.36 -1.44 4.78
C GLN A 65 25.59 -2.12 4.17
N PHE A 66 25.39 -3.29 3.59
CA PHE A 66 26.38 -3.95 2.75
C PHE A 66 26.05 -3.70 1.28
N ALA A 67 26.88 -2.90 0.59
CA ALA A 67 26.72 -2.69 -0.85
C ALA A 67 27.05 -3.95 -1.69
N THR A 68 27.90 -4.84 -1.17
CA THR A 68 28.24 -6.16 -1.77
C THR A 68 28.66 -7.14 -0.67
N ALA A 69 28.68 -8.45 -0.98
CA ALA A 69 29.09 -9.54 -0.07
C ALA A 69 30.51 -9.46 0.52
N ALA A 70 31.28 -8.41 0.23
CA ALA A 70 32.73 -8.37 0.46
C ALA A 70 33.23 -7.19 1.32
N ALA A 71 32.43 -6.14 1.52
CA ALA A 71 32.89 -4.96 2.26
C ALA A 71 32.38 -4.98 3.71
N PRO A 72 33.27 -4.96 4.72
CA PRO A 72 32.85 -4.84 6.12
C PRO A 72 32.37 -3.42 6.44
N ALA A 73 31.44 -3.32 7.39
CA ALA A 73 31.10 -2.06 8.05
C ALA A 73 31.91 -1.94 9.35
N THR A 74 32.66 -0.84 9.51
CA THR A 74 33.53 -0.62 10.68
C THR A 74 33.05 0.58 11.49
N TYR A 75 32.93 0.40 12.80
CA TYR A 75 32.52 1.41 13.77
C TYR A 75 33.56 1.54 14.88
N HIS A 76 33.76 2.74 15.41
CA HIS A 76 34.75 2.98 16.47
C HIS A 76 34.07 3.20 17.82
N LEU A 77 34.51 2.45 18.83
CA LEU A 77 34.07 2.57 20.22
C LEU A 77 35.24 3.02 21.10
N ARG A 78 34.99 3.76 22.17
CA ARG A 78 35.99 4.04 23.21
C ARG A 78 35.49 3.50 24.52
N LEU A 79 36.24 2.57 25.10
CA LEU A 79 35.86 1.78 26.26
C LEU A 79 36.89 1.97 27.40
N GLU A 80 36.46 1.87 28.65
CA GLU A 80 37.32 1.94 29.83
C GLU A 80 37.50 0.54 30.46
N PRO A 81 38.54 0.32 31.30
CA PRO A 81 38.73 -0.98 31.94
C PRO A 81 37.56 -1.31 32.88
N GLY A 82 36.99 -2.51 32.73
CA GLY A 82 35.86 -2.99 33.52
C GLY A 82 34.48 -2.74 32.92
N ASP A 83 34.41 -2.10 31.75
CA ASP A 83 33.16 -1.93 31.01
C ASP A 83 32.66 -3.29 30.49
N ALA A 84 31.36 -3.54 30.62
CA ALA A 84 30.69 -4.66 29.96
C ALA A 84 29.90 -4.11 28.77
N VAL A 85 30.12 -4.68 27.58
CA VAL A 85 29.52 -4.22 26.32
C VAL A 85 28.79 -5.37 25.66
N ARG A 86 27.55 -5.12 25.24
CA ARG A 86 26.73 -6.01 24.43
C ARG A 86 26.57 -5.45 23.03
N LEU A 87 27.02 -6.17 22.02
CA LEU A 87 26.77 -5.87 20.62
C LEU A 87 25.63 -6.74 20.13
N SER A 88 24.54 -6.14 19.66
CA SER A 88 23.44 -6.85 19.01
C SER A 88 23.35 -6.40 17.56
N VAL A 89 23.53 -7.33 16.63
CA VAL A 89 23.36 -7.10 15.19
C VAL A 89 22.05 -7.73 14.76
N PHE A 90 21.20 -6.93 14.14
CA PHE A 90 19.90 -7.36 13.64
C PHE A 90 19.85 -7.23 12.13
N THR A 91 19.37 -8.27 11.45
CA THR A 91 19.16 -8.23 10.00
C THR A 91 17.78 -7.66 9.68
N LEU A 92 17.75 -6.56 8.92
CA LEU A 92 16.53 -5.89 8.48
C LEU A 92 16.08 -6.33 7.08
N ARG A 93 17.02 -6.73 6.20
CA ARG A 93 16.72 -7.20 4.83
C ARG A 93 17.65 -8.35 4.39
N GLY A 94 17.07 -9.39 3.79
CA GLY A 94 17.76 -10.55 3.19
C GLY A 94 18.02 -11.72 4.15
N ASP A 95 18.46 -12.87 3.61
CA ASP A 95 18.89 -14.07 4.37
C ASP A 95 20.28 -13.87 5.03
N LEU A 96 20.56 -12.67 5.54
CA LEU A 96 21.84 -12.35 6.13
C LEU A 96 21.92 -12.89 7.56
N ARG A 97 22.98 -13.64 7.84
CA ARG A 97 23.52 -13.83 9.20
C ARG A 97 24.82 -13.04 9.31
N PRO A 98 24.76 -11.73 9.59
CA PRO A 98 25.98 -10.94 9.74
C PRO A 98 26.77 -11.43 10.95
N ALA A 99 28.10 -11.50 10.82
CA ALA A 99 28.99 -11.73 11.94
C ALA A 99 29.55 -10.39 12.41
N ALA A 100 29.40 -10.06 13.68
CA ALA A 100 30.09 -8.93 14.29
C ALA A 100 31.36 -9.39 15.00
N TYR A 101 32.36 -8.53 14.98
CA TYR A 101 33.64 -8.75 15.64
C TYR A 101 34.04 -7.46 16.35
N LEU A 102 34.34 -7.54 17.64
CA LEU A 102 35.04 -6.48 18.34
C LEU A 102 36.55 -6.67 18.15
N SER A 103 37.28 -5.61 17.83
CA SER A 103 38.73 -5.66 17.65
C SER A 103 39.42 -4.46 18.26
N ARG A 104 40.71 -4.61 18.57
CA ARG A 104 41.56 -3.54 19.10
C ARG A 104 42.93 -3.62 18.47
N ALA A 105 43.42 -2.51 17.92
CA ALA A 105 44.72 -2.43 17.24
C ALA A 105 44.94 -3.56 16.21
N GLY A 106 43.90 -3.90 15.45
CA GLY A 106 43.92 -4.97 14.45
C GLY A 106 43.84 -6.40 15.00
N THR A 107 43.59 -6.59 16.30
CA THR A 107 43.39 -7.90 16.92
C THR A 107 41.92 -8.10 17.28
N THR A 108 41.28 -9.13 16.71
CA THR A 108 39.91 -9.53 17.07
C THR A 108 39.86 -10.07 18.49
N ILE A 109 38.82 -9.69 19.21
CA ILE A 109 38.52 -10.09 20.58
C ILE A 109 37.36 -11.07 20.52
N GLU A 110 37.53 -12.22 21.17
CA GLU A 110 36.47 -13.21 21.29
C GLU A 110 35.43 -12.74 22.33
N PRO A 111 34.13 -12.93 22.06
CA PRO A 111 33.09 -12.59 23.02
C PRO A 111 33.12 -13.54 24.23
N ASP A 112 32.70 -13.05 25.39
CA ASP A 112 32.50 -13.86 26.59
C ASP A 112 31.28 -14.78 26.46
N THR A 113 30.20 -14.24 25.89
CA THR A 113 29.00 -15.00 25.52
C THR A 113 28.48 -14.58 24.15
N TYR A 114 27.86 -15.50 23.42
CA TYR A 114 27.19 -15.20 22.17
C TYR A 114 25.86 -15.94 22.05
N GLU A 115 24.88 -15.28 21.47
CA GLU A 115 23.58 -15.85 21.08
C GLU A 115 23.33 -15.59 19.61
N VAL A 116 22.86 -16.59 18.88
CA VAL A 116 22.52 -16.48 17.46
C VAL A 116 21.11 -17.00 17.25
N ASP A 117 20.28 -16.15 16.68
CA ASP A 117 18.96 -16.46 16.13
C ASP A 117 19.00 -16.26 14.60
N ASP A 118 17.90 -16.56 13.92
CA ASP A 118 17.78 -16.46 12.46
C ASP A 118 17.97 -15.03 11.93
N ARG A 119 17.68 -14.01 12.75
CA ARG A 119 17.80 -12.58 12.37
C ARG A 119 18.62 -11.72 13.34
N ARG A 120 19.25 -12.33 14.35
CA ARG A 120 19.93 -11.62 15.43
C ARG A 120 21.21 -12.32 15.86
N VAL A 121 22.29 -11.56 16.00
CA VAL A 121 23.54 -12.01 16.64
C VAL A 121 23.80 -11.10 17.83
N VAL A 122 23.88 -11.67 19.04
CA VAL A 122 24.23 -10.95 20.28
C VAL A 122 25.58 -11.42 20.76
N LEU A 123 26.48 -10.49 21.06
CA LEU A 123 27.85 -10.73 21.51
C LEU A 123 28.10 -9.90 22.77
N ASP A 124 28.43 -10.55 23.88
CA ASP A 124 28.78 -9.87 25.12
C ASP A 124 30.30 -9.88 25.32
N TYR A 125 30.84 -8.76 25.78
CA TYR A 125 32.26 -8.53 26.04
C TYR A 125 32.46 -7.88 27.40
N LEU A 126 33.43 -8.36 28.17
CA LEU A 126 33.96 -7.71 29.35
C LEU A 126 35.33 -7.12 29.02
N VAL A 127 35.42 -5.81 29.02
CA VAL A 127 36.60 -5.06 28.61
C VAL A 127 37.64 -5.08 29.73
N ALA A 128 38.69 -5.87 29.57
CA ALA A 128 39.77 -5.94 30.55
C ALA A 128 40.66 -4.68 30.57
N ASP A 129 40.88 -4.05 29.41
CA ASP A 129 41.78 -2.91 29.22
C ASP A 129 41.07 -1.79 28.48
N GLY A 130 41.03 -0.56 29.00
CA GLY A 130 40.43 0.57 28.28
C GLY A 130 41.22 0.98 27.03
N GLY A 131 40.56 1.65 26.07
CA GLY A 131 41.14 2.14 24.82
C GLY A 131 40.12 2.36 23.70
N ASP A 132 40.62 2.61 22.49
CA ASP A 132 39.80 2.69 21.28
C ASP A 132 39.68 1.28 20.65
N TYR A 133 38.45 0.91 20.30
CA TYR A 133 38.01 -0.37 19.77
C TYR A 133 37.33 -0.17 18.41
N GLU A 134 37.33 -1.21 17.59
CA GLU A 134 36.69 -1.27 16.28
C GLU A 134 35.68 -2.42 16.28
N VAL A 135 34.40 -2.11 16.03
CA VAL A 135 33.37 -3.09 15.72
C VAL A 135 33.31 -3.27 14.21
N GLU A 136 33.56 -4.48 13.75
CA GLU A 136 33.48 -4.84 12.35
C GLU A 136 32.30 -5.79 12.15
N VAL A 137 31.32 -5.38 11.34
CA VAL A 137 30.21 -6.26 10.92
C VAL A 137 30.49 -6.75 9.51
N ARG A 138 30.50 -8.06 9.32
CA ARG A 138 30.77 -8.72 8.05
C ARG A 138 29.57 -9.54 7.58
N PRO A 139 29.26 -9.54 6.28
CA PRO A 139 28.31 -10.51 5.73
C PRO A 139 28.95 -11.92 5.76
N HIS A 140 28.15 -12.96 5.96
CA HIS A 140 28.62 -14.33 5.80
C HIS A 140 28.96 -14.62 4.33
N GLN A 141 30.03 -15.39 4.06
CA GLN A 141 30.44 -15.68 2.69
C GLN A 141 29.31 -16.34 1.88
N GLY A 142 29.06 -15.80 0.68
CA GLY A 142 28.05 -16.30 -0.26
C GLY A 142 26.68 -15.61 -0.22
N MET A 143 26.49 -14.60 0.63
CA MET A 143 25.22 -13.86 0.75
C MET A 143 25.21 -12.54 -0.03
N GLY A 144 24.03 -12.07 -0.44
CA GLY A 144 23.82 -10.83 -1.20
C GLY A 144 23.97 -9.56 -0.35
N ALA A 145 23.68 -8.40 -0.96
CA ALA A 145 23.58 -7.12 -0.24
C ALA A 145 22.44 -7.15 0.80
N GLY A 146 22.56 -6.35 1.86
CA GLY A 146 21.45 -6.16 2.80
C GLY A 146 21.75 -5.19 3.93
N THR A 147 20.73 -4.96 4.75
CA THR A 147 20.67 -3.91 5.76
C THR A 147 20.67 -4.53 7.15
N PHE A 148 21.45 -3.96 8.06
CA PHE A 148 21.49 -4.39 9.46
C PHE A 148 21.44 -3.19 10.40
N LEU A 149 21.02 -3.46 11.63
CA LEU A 149 21.09 -2.52 12.74
C LEU A 149 22.07 -3.05 13.77
N LEU A 150 23.07 -2.24 14.13
CA LEU A 150 23.98 -2.52 15.22
C LEU A 150 23.53 -1.72 16.45
N ARG A 151 23.15 -2.43 17.50
CA ARG A 151 22.89 -1.88 18.83
C ARG A 151 24.06 -2.21 19.74
N THR A 152 24.62 -1.19 20.37
CA THR A 152 25.75 -1.35 21.30
C THR A 152 25.35 -0.89 22.69
N GLU A 153 25.24 -1.82 23.64
CA GLU A 153 24.78 -1.55 25.02
C GLU A 153 25.90 -1.66 26.04
N CYS A 154 25.95 -0.78 27.04
CA CYS A 154 26.87 -0.92 28.17
C CYS A 154 26.23 -1.63 29.38
N THR A 155 26.44 -2.92 29.59
CA THR A 155 25.72 -3.71 30.61
C THR A 155 26.31 -3.66 32.03
N GLY A 156 27.41 -2.91 32.26
CA GLY A 156 28.03 -2.68 33.58
C GLY A 156 29.36 -1.91 33.51
N GLY A 157 29.83 -1.29 34.61
CA GLY A 157 31.11 -0.56 34.68
C GLY A 157 30.99 0.96 34.93
N SER A 158 32.08 1.71 34.73
CA SER A 158 32.15 3.18 34.87
C SER A 158 32.02 3.93 33.55
N CYS A 159 31.25 3.37 32.61
CA CYS A 159 30.91 4.05 31.36
C CYS A 159 30.32 5.43 31.67
N VAL A 160 31.07 6.49 31.40
CA VAL A 160 30.52 7.85 31.51
C VAL A 160 29.58 8.02 30.32
N ALA A 161 28.28 7.98 30.58
CA ALA A 161 27.26 8.30 29.60
C ALA A 161 27.61 9.60 28.88
N ARG A 162 27.80 9.54 27.54
CA ARG A 162 27.36 10.66 26.74
C ARG A 162 25.87 10.77 27.05
N GLY A 163 25.40 11.94 27.50
CA GLY A 163 24.01 12.13 27.90
C GLY A 163 23.04 11.61 26.83
N ALA A 164 21.79 11.34 27.20
CA ALA A 164 20.75 10.94 26.25
C ALA A 164 20.87 11.78 24.96
N PRO A 165 20.81 11.15 23.77
CA PRO A 165 20.93 11.90 22.52
C PRO A 165 19.98 13.08 22.57
N PRO A 166 20.45 14.28 22.17
CA PRO A 166 19.58 15.45 22.22
C PRO A 166 18.34 15.18 21.40
N ASP A 167 17.22 15.75 21.84
CA ASP A 167 15.96 15.69 21.09
C ASP A 167 16.18 16.10 19.63
N VAL A 168 15.72 15.26 18.72
CA VAL A 168 15.86 15.43 17.27
C VAL A 168 14.50 15.81 16.69
N ALA A 169 14.41 16.97 16.06
CA ALA A 169 13.21 17.33 15.32
C ALA A 169 13.17 16.56 13.99
N LEU A 170 12.06 15.87 13.71
CA LEU A 170 11.83 15.15 12.46
C LEU A 170 10.51 15.59 11.83
N ARG A 171 10.53 15.93 10.54
CA ARG A 171 9.33 16.17 9.75
C ARG A 171 9.04 14.97 8.84
N LEU A 172 7.90 14.33 9.05
CA LEU A 172 7.35 13.35 8.11
C LEU A 172 6.48 14.07 7.08
N LEU A 173 6.83 13.93 5.81
CA LEU A 173 6.01 14.33 4.67
C LEU A 173 5.31 13.09 4.13
N ALA A 174 4.02 13.16 3.81
CA ALA A 174 3.32 12.01 3.26
C ALA A 174 2.29 12.34 2.18
N ILE A 175 2.29 11.51 1.14
CA ILE A 175 1.27 11.45 0.10
C ILE A 175 0.59 10.08 0.10
N ASN A 176 -0.50 9.96 -0.66
CA ASN A 176 -1.18 8.72 -0.98
C ASN A 176 -1.98 8.92 -2.27
N ASP A 177 -2.31 7.83 -2.96
CA ASP A 177 -3.23 7.84 -4.10
C ASP A 177 -2.82 8.87 -5.18
N LEU A 178 -1.53 8.90 -5.55
CA LEU A 178 -1.05 9.79 -6.60
C LEU A 178 -1.65 9.41 -7.95
N HIS A 179 -1.89 8.11 -8.21
CA HIS A 179 -2.50 7.58 -9.44
C HIS A 179 -1.92 8.19 -10.70
N GLY A 180 -0.59 8.30 -10.78
CA GLY A 180 0.10 8.87 -11.93
C GLY A 180 -0.35 10.25 -12.40
N TYR A 181 -0.93 11.08 -11.52
CA TYR A 181 -1.28 12.47 -11.83
C TYR A 181 -0.03 13.36 -11.92
N LEU A 182 0.64 13.25 -13.06
CA LEU A 182 1.81 14.03 -13.43
C LEU A 182 1.43 15.46 -13.81
N GLU A 183 0.39 15.60 -14.62
CA GLU A 183 -0.23 16.89 -14.95
C GLU A 183 -1.23 17.31 -13.85
N PRO A 184 -1.48 18.62 -13.67
CA PRO A 184 -2.43 19.08 -12.68
C PRO A 184 -3.84 18.55 -12.93
N PRO A 185 -4.49 17.93 -11.94
CA PRO A 185 -5.88 17.48 -12.07
C PRO A 185 -6.89 18.64 -12.04
N SER A 186 -6.44 19.86 -11.79
CA SER A 186 -7.25 21.07 -11.86
C SER A 186 -6.38 22.29 -12.18
N ALA A 187 -7.03 23.41 -12.51
CA ALA A 187 -6.33 24.65 -12.88
C ALA A 187 -5.52 25.31 -11.75
N SER A 188 -5.65 24.86 -10.49
CA SER A 188 -5.02 25.52 -9.35
C SER A 188 -4.45 24.59 -8.28
N THR A 189 -4.58 23.27 -8.42
CA THR A 189 -4.09 22.31 -7.43
C THR A 189 -3.51 21.06 -8.07
N GLY A 190 -2.51 20.48 -7.40
CA GLY A 190 -1.85 19.23 -7.78
C GLY A 190 -0.90 19.35 -8.98
N GLY A 191 -0.53 18.20 -9.54
CA GLY A 191 0.51 18.06 -10.55
C GLY A 191 1.89 17.81 -9.92
N ALA A 192 2.59 16.82 -10.46
CA ALA A 192 3.84 16.30 -9.88
C ALA A 192 4.90 17.40 -9.67
N ALA A 193 5.03 18.34 -10.61
CA ALA A 193 6.04 19.40 -10.49
C ALA A 193 5.73 20.41 -9.37
N TRP A 194 4.45 20.70 -9.10
CA TRP A 194 4.08 21.53 -7.95
C TRP A 194 4.18 20.77 -6.65
N LEU A 195 3.77 19.49 -6.63
CA LEU A 195 3.95 18.63 -5.46
C LEU A 195 5.44 18.59 -5.05
N ALA A 196 6.33 18.38 -6.01
CA ALA A 196 7.78 18.44 -5.81
C ALA A 196 8.24 19.78 -5.21
N ALA A 197 7.75 20.91 -5.73
CA ALA A 197 8.09 22.23 -5.20
C ALA A 197 7.64 22.41 -3.74
N HIS A 198 6.44 21.94 -3.39
CA HIS A 198 5.94 21.97 -2.01
C HIS A 198 6.75 21.07 -1.08
N VAL A 199 7.10 19.85 -1.52
CA VAL A 199 7.98 18.94 -0.78
C VAL A 199 9.32 19.62 -0.50
N ARG A 200 10.01 20.14 -1.52
CA ARG A 200 11.32 20.81 -1.38
C ARG A 200 11.25 22.04 -0.46
N ALA A 201 10.18 22.81 -0.53
CA ALA A 201 9.98 23.95 0.35
C ALA A 201 9.87 23.53 1.83
N LEU A 202 9.14 22.45 2.11
CA LEU A 202 8.95 21.93 3.47
C LEU A 202 10.18 21.20 4.02
N GLU A 203 10.94 20.53 3.15
CA GLU A 203 12.24 19.94 3.50
C GLU A 203 13.26 21.01 3.87
N ALA A 204 13.28 22.14 3.16
CA ALA A 204 14.19 23.26 3.46
C ALA A 204 13.92 23.92 4.82
N GLU A 205 12.74 23.71 5.40
CA GLU A 205 12.36 24.19 6.73
C GLU A 205 12.76 23.22 7.87
N ALA A 206 13.18 21.99 7.56
CA ALA A 206 13.44 20.93 8.54
C ALA A 206 14.84 20.32 8.35
N GLU A 207 15.63 20.26 9.43
CA GLU A 207 16.96 19.63 9.39
C GLU A 207 16.89 18.14 9.06
N HIS A 208 15.89 17.45 9.61
CA HIS A 208 15.60 16.06 9.32
C HIS A 208 14.18 15.93 8.79
N HIS A 209 14.05 15.21 7.69
CA HIS A 209 12.78 14.89 7.07
C HIS A 209 12.77 13.45 6.56
N LEU A 210 11.56 12.93 6.38
CA LEU A 210 11.29 11.63 5.76
C LEU A 210 10.07 11.80 4.86
N PHE A 211 10.17 11.46 3.58
CA PHE A 211 9.06 11.55 2.64
C PHE A 211 8.51 10.15 2.31
N VAL A 212 7.24 9.91 2.62
CA VAL A 212 6.60 8.60 2.45
C VAL A 212 5.35 8.63 1.57
N SER A 213 4.99 7.49 0.98
CA SER A 213 3.74 7.30 0.26
C SER A 213 2.95 6.12 0.82
N ALA A 214 1.65 6.28 1.04
CA ALA A 214 0.76 5.19 1.45
C ALA A 214 0.20 4.34 0.30
N GLY A 215 0.94 4.22 -0.81
CA GLY A 215 0.57 3.39 -1.96
C GLY A 215 -0.33 4.08 -2.96
N ASP A 216 -0.69 3.33 -4.01
CA ASP A 216 -1.34 3.83 -5.23
C ASP A 216 -0.61 5.05 -5.81
N LEU A 217 0.71 4.93 -5.92
CA LEU A 217 1.48 5.86 -6.73
C LEU A 217 1.04 5.72 -8.19
N VAL A 218 0.84 4.48 -8.63
CA VAL A 218 0.54 4.07 -10.00
C VAL A 218 -0.90 3.53 -10.13
N GLY A 219 -1.27 3.14 -11.36
CA GLY A 219 -2.57 2.56 -11.69
C GLY A 219 -3.76 3.50 -11.51
N GLY A 220 -4.85 3.20 -12.21
CA GLY A 220 -5.97 4.15 -12.38
C GLY A 220 -5.54 5.52 -12.94
N SER A 221 -4.39 5.56 -13.63
CA SER A 221 -3.67 6.78 -13.95
C SER A 221 -4.23 7.51 -15.17
N PRO A 222 -4.07 8.84 -15.27
CA PRO A 222 -4.27 9.56 -16.53
C PRO A 222 -3.38 8.99 -17.65
N PHE A 223 -3.82 9.22 -18.89
CA PHE A 223 -3.19 8.66 -20.08
C PHE A 223 -1.68 8.90 -20.14
N LEU A 224 -1.21 10.10 -19.78
CA LEU A 224 0.22 10.44 -19.81
C LEU A 224 1.09 9.47 -19.01
N SER A 225 0.60 8.94 -17.89
CA SER A 225 1.35 7.97 -17.08
C SER A 225 1.05 6.53 -17.51
N ALA A 226 -0.22 6.19 -17.66
CA ALA A 226 -0.66 4.84 -18.03
C ALA A 226 -0.07 4.39 -19.39
N ARG A 227 0.09 5.33 -20.34
CA ARG A 227 0.66 5.05 -21.66
C ARG A 227 2.10 4.51 -21.61
N PHE A 228 2.80 4.67 -20.50
CA PHE A 228 4.17 4.21 -20.28
C PHE A 228 4.26 3.27 -19.07
N HIS A 229 3.20 2.51 -18.78
CA HIS A 229 3.15 1.58 -17.63
C HIS A 229 3.58 2.25 -16.31
N ASP A 230 3.18 3.51 -16.13
CA ASP A 230 3.49 4.33 -14.95
C ASP A 230 4.99 4.55 -14.62
N GLU A 231 5.92 4.19 -15.51
CA GLU A 231 7.34 4.56 -15.45
C GLU A 231 7.56 6.06 -15.14
N PRO A 232 6.91 7.03 -15.83
CA PRO A 232 7.11 8.45 -15.56
C PRO A 232 6.69 8.86 -14.14
N THR A 233 5.80 8.10 -13.50
CA THR A 233 5.37 8.36 -12.13
C THR A 233 6.42 7.93 -11.12
N ILE A 234 7.05 6.78 -11.33
CA ILE A 234 8.18 6.36 -10.50
C ILE A 234 9.38 7.31 -10.70
N GLU A 235 9.67 7.73 -11.94
CA GLU A 235 10.72 8.73 -12.21
C GLU A 235 10.43 10.08 -11.54
N ALA A 236 9.17 10.53 -11.54
CA ALA A 236 8.77 11.75 -10.85
C ALA A 236 8.94 11.62 -9.33
N ALA A 237 8.58 10.47 -8.75
CA ALA A 237 8.77 10.19 -7.33
C ALA A 237 10.26 10.13 -6.94
N ASN A 238 11.12 9.55 -7.80
CA ASN A 238 12.58 9.57 -7.63
C ASN A 238 13.10 11.01 -7.58
N LEU A 239 12.71 11.85 -8.56
CA LEU A 239 13.12 13.26 -8.60
C LEU A 239 12.58 14.09 -7.41
N MET A 240 11.41 13.74 -6.90
CA MET A 240 10.86 14.33 -5.67
C MET A 240 11.63 13.92 -4.42
N GLY A 241 12.42 12.85 -4.46
CA GLY A 241 13.15 12.33 -3.31
C GLY A 241 12.24 11.58 -2.34
N LEU A 242 11.28 10.79 -2.86
CA LEU A 242 10.53 9.85 -2.02
C LEU A 242 11.51 8.90 -1.31
N ASP A 243 11.28 8.59 -0.03
CA ASP A 243 12.15 7.68 0.72
C ASP A 243 11.58 6.27 0.82
N VAL A 244 10.27 6.18 1.05
CA VAL A 244 9.56 4.92 1.31
C VAL A 244 8.14 4.97 0.73
N ALA A 245 7.71 3.92 0.05
CA ALA A 245 6.33 3.72 -0.36
C ALA A 245 5.78 2.41 0.20
N ALA A 246 4.58 2.42 0.76
CA ALA A 246 3.79 1.20 0.87
C ALA A 246 3.22 0.84 -0.52
N VAL A 247 2.84 -0.42 -0.69
CA VAL A 247 2.14 -0.90 -1.87
C VAL A 247 0.64 -0.80 -1.65
N GLY A 248 -0.07 -0.13 -2.55
CA GLY A 248 -1.51 -0.10 -2.65
C GLY A 248 -2.06 -1.18 -3.58
N ASN A 249 -3.36 -1.12 -3.86
CA ASN A 249 -3.97 -2.15 -4.71
C ASN A 249 -3.63 -1.94 -6.19
N HIS A 250 -3.49 -0.69 -6.62
CA HIS A 250 -3.28 -0.37 -8.04
C HIS A 250 -1.85 -0.68 -8.52
N GLU A 251 -0.89 -0.84 -7.60
CA GLU A 251 0.40 -1.46 -7.90
C GLU A 251 0.29 -2.90 -8.43
N PHE A 252 -0.85 -3.58 -8.23
CA PHE A 252 -1.11 -4.94 -8.74
C PHE A 252 -2.01 -4.98 -9.99
N ASP A 253 -2.37 -3.84 -10.59
CA ASP A 253 -3.24 -3.81 -11.78
C ASP A 253 -2.69 -4.69 -12.93
N GLU A 254 -1.37 -4.72 -13.09
CA GLU A 254 -0.64 -5.56 -14.06
C GLU A 254 0.06 -6.79 -13.42
N GLY A 255 -0.22 -7.06 -12.14
CA GLY A 255 0.28 -8.21 -11.39
C GLY A 255 1.64 -8.00 -10.71
N PRO A 256 2.11 -8.97 -9.89
CA PRO A 256 3.31 -8.84 -9.06
C PRO A 256 4.61 -8.74 -9.86
N GLU A 257 4.65 -9.29 -11.07
CA GLU A 257 5.83 -9.17 -11.94
C GLU A 257 6.03 -7.72 -12.37
N GLU A 258 4.96 -7.01 -12.67
CA GLU A 258 5.02 -5.60 -13.06
C GLU A 258 5.34 -4.71 -11.87
N LEU A 259 4.75 -4.97 -10.69
CA LEU A 259 5.16 -4.31 -9.44
C LEU A 259 6.68 -4.44 -9.21
N LEU A 260 7.22 -5.66 -9.35
CA LEU A 260 8.66 -5.89 -9.19
C LEU A 260 9.47 -5.16 -10.27
N ARG A 261 8.97 -5.06 -11.52
CA ARG A 261 9.62 -4.26 -12.57
C ARG A 261 9.63 -2.76 -12.23
N LEU A 262 8.53 -2.22 -11.70
CA LEU A 262 8.46 -0.83 -11.23
C LEU A 262 9.51 -0.53 -10.14
N VAL A 263 9.80 -1.54 -9.30
CA VAL A 263 10.84 -1.47 -8.27
C VAL A 263 12.25 -1.64 -8.86
N GLU A 264 12.48 -2.66 -9.67
CA GLU A 264 13.81 -3.11 -10.09
C GLU A 264 14.32 -2.46 -11.39
N GLY A 265 13.43 -1.84 -12.16
CA GLY A 265 13.71 -1.31 -13.48
C GLY A 265 13.66 -2.36 -14.59
N GLY A 266 13.92 -1.90 -15.81
CA GLY A 266 13.87 -2.67 -17.05
C GLY A 266 12.63 -2.36 -17.90
N CYS A 267 12.71 -2.70 -19.19
CA CYS A 267 11.60 -2.48 -20.12
C CYS A 267 10.40 -3.38 -19.79
N HIS A 268 9.19 -2.89 -20.05
CA HIS A 268 7.96 -3.71 -19.98
C HIS A 268 8.10 -4.96 -20.88
N PRO A 269 7.74 -6.18 -20.41
CA PRO A 269 7.98 -7.43 -21.14
C PRO A 269 7.24 -7.53 -22.48
N VAL A 270 6.10 -6.84 -22.62
CA VAL A 270 5.28 -6.86 -23.83
C VAL A 270 5.61 -5.66 -24.73
N ASP A 271 5.62 -4.47 -24.16
CA ASP A 271 5.67 -3.22 -24.92
C ASP A 271 7.08 -2.61 -25.06
N GLY A 272 8.06 -3.17 -24.34
CA GLY A 272 9.41 -2.65 -24.30
C GLY A 272 9.50 -1.30 -23.59
N CYS A 273 10.61 -0.59 -23.83
CA CYS A 273 10.83 0.75 -23.29
C CYS A 273 10.19 1.78 -24.24
N GLN A 274 8.95 2.18 -23.93
CA GLN A 274 8.12 2.96 -24.86
C GLN A 274 8.58 4.41 -25.03
N ASP A 275 9.36 4.96 -24.09
CA ASP A 275 9.99 6.28 -24.22
C ASP A 275 11.38 6.25 -24.91
N GLY A 276 11.87 5.05 -25.24
CA GLY A 276 13.16 4.81 -25.88
C GLY A 276 14.35 4.73 -24.93
N THR A 277 14.15 4.78 -23.61
CA THR A 277 15.19 4.66 -22.59
C THR A 277 14.93 3.52 -21.62
N PRO A 278 15.97 2.81 -21.13
CA PRO A 278 15.79 1.85 -20.05
C PRO A 278 15.23 2.53 -18.81
N PHE A 279 14.11 2.04 -18.31
CA PHE A 279 13.56 2.44 -17.02
C PHE A 279 14.45 1.91 -15.89
N GLU A 280 14.84 2.78 -14.96
CA GLU A 280 15.82 2.46 -13.91
C GLU A 280 15.19 1.90 -12.62
N GLY A 281 13.86 1.93 -12.50
CA GLY A 281 13.16 1.48 -11.30
C GLY A 281 13.02 2.55 -10.22
N ALA A 282 12.56 2.13 -9.04
CA ALA A 282 12.39 2.99 -7.89
C ALA A 282 13.72 3.22 -7.15
N GLU A 283 14.05 4.48 -6.86
CA GLU A 283 15.20 4.86 -6.02
C GLU A 283 14.82 4.88 -4.51
N PHE A 284 13.58 4.54 -4.20
CA PHE A 284 12.99 4.51 -2.85
C PHE A 284 12.64 3.09 -2.42
N GLU A 285 12.50 2.86 -1.11
CA GLU A 285 12.12 1.53 -0.60
C GLU A 285 10.62 1.29 -0.75
N VAL A 286 10.25 0.20 -1.43
CA VAL A 286 8.85 -0.21 -1.58
C VAL A 286 8.56 -1.37 -0.62
N LEU A 287 7.51 -1.22 0.19
CA LEU A 287 7.21 -2.08 1.34
C LEU A 287 5.82 -2.71 1.25
N ALA A 288 5.71 -3.99 1.58
CA ALA A 288 4.44 -4.72 1.63
C ALA A 288 4.49 -5.84 2.69
N ALA A 289 4.38 -5.47 3.96
CA ALA A 289 4.62 -6.36 5.09
C ALA A 289 3.62 -7.52 5.19
N ASN A 290 2.38 -7.33 4.74
CA ASN A 290 1.32 -8.33 4.78
C ASN A 290 1.08 -9.00 3.42
N VAL A 291 2.01 -8.87 2.46
CA VAL A 291 1.87 -9.51 1.14
C VAL A 291 2.91 -10.61 0.98
N GLN A 292 2.41 -11.83 0.78
CA GLN A 292 3.24 -13.00 0.53
C GLN A 292 2.69 -13.84 -0.62
N THR A 293 3.56 -14.61 -1.24
CA THR A 293 3.15 -15.67 -2.16
C THR A 293 2.35 -16.75 -1.42
N THR A 294 1.56 -17.54 -2.14
CA THR A 294 0.90 -18.75 -1.59
C THR A 294 1.87 -19.77 -0.97
N ALA A 295 3.17 -19.68 -1.28
CA ALA A 295 4.23 -20.47 -0.66
C ALA A 295 4.76 -19.89 0.67
N GLY A 296 4.21 -18.77 1.15
CA GLY A 296 4.60 -18.10 2.40
C GLY A 296 5.89 -17.27 2.29
N MET A 297 6.30 -16.91 1.07
CA MET A 297 7.46 -16.02 0.86
C MET A 297 6.98 -14.57 0.73
N ALA A 298 7.54 -13.66 1.51
CA ALA A 298 7.29 -12.22 1.39
C ALA A 298 7.66 -11.72 -0.02
N LEU A 299 6.80 -10.90 -0.61
CA LEU A 299 7.02 -10.34 -1.95
C LEU A 299 8.03 -9.19 -1.91
N LEU A 300 7.88 -8.30 -0.94
CA LEU A 300 8.71 -7.12 -0.72
C LEU A 300 9.12 -7.03 0.76
N PRO A 301 10.09 -6.18 1.13
CA PRO A 301 10.44 -5.95 2.53
C PRO A 301 9.23 -5.44 3.34
N SER A 302 9.15 -5.83 4.61
CA SER A 302 8.07 -5.40 5.51
C SER A 302 8.32 -4.02 6.12
N VAL A 303 9.58 -3.69 6.40
CA VAL A 303 9.98 -2.53 7.20
C VAL A 303 11.19 -1.84 6.58
N ALA A 304 11.17 -0.51 6.54
CA ALA A 304 12.35 0.32 6.35
C ALA A 304 12.76 0.96 7.69
N VAL A 305 14.06 1.10 7.94
CA VAL A 305 14.56 1.85 9.11
C VAL A 305 15.44 3.00 8.62
N ARG A 306 15.22 4.19 9.17
CA ARG A 306 16.00 5.41 8.92
C ARG A 306 16.53 5.93 10.25
N VAL A 307 17.72 6.54 10.26
CA VAL A 307 18.34 7.04 11.51
C VAL A 307 18.54 8.55 11.43
N PHE A 308 18.00 9.27 12.41
CA PHE A 308 18.06 10.72 12.53
C PHE A 308 18.71 11.09 13.86
N GLY A 309 19.83 11.81 13.83
CA GLY A 309 20.58 12.15 15.05
C GLY A 309 20.96 10.96 15.94
N GLY A 310 21.09 9.75 15.38
CA GLY A 310 21.37 8.51 16.12
C GLY A 310 20.13 7.78 16.66
N LEU A 311 18.92 8.30 16.39
CA LEU A 311 17.65 7.68 16.74
C LEU A 311 17.03 7.02 15.50
N PRO A 312 16.75 5.71 15.54
CA PRO A 312 16.07 5.04 14.44
C PRO A 312 14.58 5.39 14.41
N VAL A 313 14.01 5.36 13.20
CA VAL A 313 12.58 5.40 12.94
C VAL A 313 12.25 4.23 12.05
N GLY A 314 11.34 3.37 12.49
CA GLY A 314 10.81 2.24 11.73
C GLY A 314 9.59 2.66 10.93
N VAL A 315 9.55 2.28 9.65
CA VAL A 315 8.40 2.47 8.77
C VAL A 315 7.89 1.10 8.35
N ILE A 316 6.68 0.74 8.77
CA ILE A 316 6.02 -0.50 8.36
C ILE A 316 5.09 -0.18 7.19
N GLY A 317 5.33 -0.78 6.02
CA GLY A 317 4.48 -0.61 4.84
C GLY A 317 3.44 -1.71 4.72
N MET A 318 2.18 -1.35 4.53
CA MET A 318 1.05 -2.29 4.56
C MET A 318 0.14 -2.09 3.35
N THR A 319 -0.30 -3.19 2.77
CA THR A 319 -1.26 -3.22 1.66
C THR A 319 -2.66 -3.55 2.19
N LEU A 320 -3.69 -3.09 1.48
CA LEU A 320 -5.08 -3.46 1.73
C LEU A 320 -5.28 -4.98 1.80
N GLU A 321 -5.80 -5.52 2.91
CA GLU A 321 -6.18 -6.96 3.00
C GLU A 321 -7.18 -7.33 1.88
N GLY A 322 -8.10 -6.42 1.60
CA GLY A 322 -9.13 -6.55 0.56
C GLY A 322 -8.67 -6.45 -0.90
N THR A 323 -7.36 -6.39 -1.19
CA THR A 323 -6.84 -6.24 -2.57
C THR A 323 -7.40 -7.26 -3.58
N PRO A 324 -7.62 -8.54 -3.23
CA PRO A 324 -8.26 -9.51 -4.13
C PRO A 324 -9.67 -9.13 -4.61
N TRP A 325 -10.31 -8.18 -3.91
CA TRP A 325 -11.65 -7.68 -4.24
C TRP A 325 -11.64 -6.30 -4.87
N THR A 326 -10.49 -5.62 -4.95
CA THR A 326 -10.32 -4.26 -5.50
C THR A 326 -9.43 -4.23 -6.75
N THR A 327 -8.81 -5.36 -7.10
CA THR A 327 -8.01 -5.57 -8.33
C THR A 327 -8.60 -6.72 -9.15
N VAL A 328 -8.19 -6.87 -10.41
CA VAL A 328 -8.55 -8.04 -11.23
C VAL A 328 -8.01 -9.31 -10.57
N ALA A 329 -8.91 -10.22 -10.17
CA ALA A 329 -8.59 -11.36 -9.33
C ALA A 329 -7.46 -12.26 -9.87
N SER A 330 -7.38 -12.44 -11.19
CA SER A 330 -6.31 -13.24 -11.81
C SER A 330 -4.91 -12.64 -11.67
N GLN A 331 -4.80 -11.33 -11.41
CA GLN A 331 -3.51 -10.66 -11.25
C GLN A 331 -2.88 -10.92 -9.88
N VAL A 332 -3.67 -11.38 -8.92
CA VAL A 332 -3.25 -11.56 -7.52
C VAL A 332 -3.55 -12.95 -6.97
N GLU A 333 -3.90 -13.91 -7.83
CA GLU A 333 -4.33 -15.27 -7.42
C GLU A 333 -3.24 -16.07 -6.68
N ASP A 334 -1.98 -15.75 -6.94
CA ASP A 334 -0.81 -16.39 -6.32
C ASP A 334 -0.32 -15.66 -5.05
N LEU A 335 -1.06 -14.66 -4.58
CA LEU A 335 -0.72 -13.85 -3.41
C LEU A 335 -1.72 -14.05 -2.26
N VAL A 336 -1.23 -13.81 -1.05
CA VAL A 336 -2.00 -13.76 0.20
C VAL A 336 -1.75 -12.41 0.83
N PHE A 337 -2.85 -11.72 1.14
CA PHE A 337 -2.88 -10.43 1.85
C PHE A 337 -3.33 -10.69 3.28
N GLU A 338 -2.44 -10.55 4.24
CA GLU A 338 -2.70 -10.83 5.66
C GLU A 338 -3.38 -9.63 6.36
N ASP A 339 -4.05 -9.91 7.49
CA ASP A 339 -4.72 -8.90 8.33
C ASP A 339 -3.75 -7.82 8.79
N GLU A 340 -4.13 -6.54 8.62
CA GLU A 340 -3.20 -5.45 8.82
C GLU A 340 -2.77 -5.29 10.28
N VAL A 341 -3.68 -5.55 11.22
CA VAL A 341 -3.43 -5.39 12.67
C VAL A 341 -2.52 -6.49 13.19
N ALA A 342 -2.80 -7.74 12.80
CA ALA A 342 -2.00 -8.90 13.20
C ALA A 342 -0.56 -8.78 12.72
N THR A 343 -0.35 -8.36 11.47
CA THR A 343 0.99 -8.17 10.91
C THR A 343 1.75 -7.04 11.61
N VAL A 344 1.13 -5.87 11.82
CA VAL A 344 1.77 -4.76 12.54
C VAL A 344 2.15 -5.18 13.96
N ASN A 345 1.22 -5.78 14.70
CA ASN A 345 1.44 -6.18 16.10
C ASN A 345 2.50 -7.28 16.25
N ALA A 346 2.71 -8.10 15.22
CA ALA A 346 3.79 -9.07 15.19
C ALA A 346 5.17 -8.44 14.97
N LEU A 347 5.25 -7.31 14.26
CA LEU A 347 6.52 -6.65 13.92
C LEU A 347 7.02 -5.70 15.02
N VAL A 348 6.12 -5.00 15.71
CA VAL A 348 6.47 -3.95 16.69
C VAL A 348 7.40 -4.45 17.81
N PRO A 349 7.15 -5.59 18.49
CA PRO A 349 8.06 -6.07 19.53
C PRO A 349 9.47 -6.36 19.02
N GLY A 350 9.59 -6.82 17.77
CA GLY A 350 10.88 -7.04 17.10
C GLY A 350 11.63 -5.72 16.87
N LEU A 351 10.93 -4.67 16.43
CA LEU A 351 11.48 -3.32 16.25
C LEU A 351 11.95 -2.71 17.57
N GLN A 352 11.15 -2.82 18.63
CA GLN A 352 11.53 -2.33 19.95
C GLN A 352 12.71 -3.12 20.55
N ALA A 353 12.76 -4.44 20.35
CA ALA A 353 13.94 -5.24 20.70
C ALA A 353 15.21 -4.77 19.97
N MET A 354 15.05 -4.24 18.76
CA MET A 354 16.11 -3.60 17.98
C MET A 354 16.47 -2.18 18.47
N GLY A 355 15.72 -1.61 19.41
CA GLY A 355 15.88 -0.23 19.87
C GLY A 355 15.25 0.81 18.95
N VAL A 356 14.35 0.36 18.06
CA VAL A 356 13.51 1.20 17.22
C VAL A 356 12.21 1.46 17.99
N GLU A 357 12.20 2.59 18.70
CA GLU A 357 11.06 2.99 19.54
C GLU A 357 10.09 3.87 18.75
N ALA A 358 10.61 4.77 17.89
CA ALA A 358 9.78 5.55 16.97
C ALA A 358 9.32 4.69 15.77
N ILE A 359 8.01 4.46 15.63
CA ILE A 359 7.41 3.58 14.62
C ILE A 359 6.23 4.26 13.92
N VAL A 360 6.32 4.35 12.59
CA VAL A 360 5.25 4.84 11.72
C VAL A 360 4.71 3.67 10.89
N VAL A 361 3.39 3.54 10.82
CA VAL A 361 2.72 2.63 9.89
C VAL A 361 2.26 3.43 8.68
N VAL A 362 2.65 2.99 7.50
CA VAL A 362 2.21 3.53 6.21
C VAL A 362 1.36 2.45 5.55
N VAL A 363 0.05 2.66 5.51
CA VAL A 363 -0.92 1.63 5.15
C VAL A 363 -1.87 2.09 4.06
N HIS A 364 -2.01 1.26 3.03
CA HIS A 364 -2.98 1.47 1.97
C HIS A 364 -4.37 0.98 2.38
N GLN A 365 -4.95 1.60 3.40
CA GLN A 365 -6.32 1.41 3.84
C GLN A 365 -6.83 2.74 4.36
N GLY A 366 -8.12 3.03 4.23
CA GLY A 366 -8.65 4.37 4.41
C GLY A 366 -9.92 4.47 5.23
N GLY A 367 -10.32 5.73 5.40
CA GLY A 367 -11.57 6.14 6.02
C GLY A 367 -12.21 7.29 5.27
N VAL A 368 -13.36 7.75 5.75
CA VAL A 368 -14.07 8.90 5.18
C VAL A 368 -14.54 9.82 6.31
N GLN A 369 -14.64 11.12 6.02
CA GLN A 369 -15.16 12.14 6.93
C GLN A 369 -15.94 13.22 6.19
N GLY A 370 -16.78 13.95 6.92
CA GLY A 370 -17.72 14.95 6.36
C GLY A 370 -17.29 16.42 6.51
N GLY A 371 -16.09 16.70 6.98
CA GLY A 371 -15.53 18.03 7.25
C GLY A 371 -14.36 18.42 6.34
N GLY A 372 -13.56 19.39 6.79
CA GLY A 372 -12.39 19.89 6.05
C GLY A 372 -11.19 18.94 6.04
N ALA A 373 -10.18 19.23 5.23
CA ALA A 373 -9.01 18.36 5.05
C ALA A 373 -8.19 18.11 6.33
N ASN A 374 -8.30 18.97 7.33
CA ASN A 374 -7.64 18.85 8.64
C ASN A 374 -8.60 18.49 9.77
N GLU A 375 -9.79 17.98 9.44
CA GLU A 375 -10.81 17.59 10.42
C GLU A 375 -10.96 16.07 10.50
N CYS A 376 -11.72 15.63 11.51
CA CYS A 376 -12.07 14.24 11.77
C CYS A 376 -13.58 14.12 12.05
N SER A 377 -14.39 14.75 11.21
CA SER A 377 -15.83 14.94 11.44
C SER A 377 -16.65 13.74 10.97
N ASN A 378 -17.34 13.06 11.89
CA ASN A 378 -18.11 11.83 11.63
C ASN A 378 -17.28 10.72 10.96
N PHE A 379 -16.03 10.57 11.40
CA PHE A 379 -15.07 9.64 10.81
C PHE A 379 -15.52 8.18 10.86
N SER A 380 -15.42 7.49 9.73
CA SER A 380 -15.74 6.07 9.57
C SER A 380 -14.78 5.40 8.56
N GLY A 381 -14.85 4.07 8.43
CA GLY A 381 -13.98 3.27 7.57
C GLY A 381 -13.04 2.35 8.34
N ALA A 382 -12.39 1.43 7.62
CA ALA A 382 -11.60 0.35 8.20
C ALA A 382 -10.38 0.86 8.98
N ILE A 383 -9.75 1.94 8.49
CA ILE A 383 -8.57 2.53 9.14
C ILE A 383 -8.83 2.96 10.59
N ARG A 384 -10.08 3.32 10.94
CA ARG A 384 -10.46 3.64 12.32
C ARG A 384 -10.27 2.44 13.25
N GLY A 385 -10.64 1.25 12.78
CA GLY A 385 -10.48 0.00 13.50
C GLY A 385 -9.00 -0.38 13.61
N ILE A 386 -8.29 -0.36 12.48
CA ILE A 386 -6.87 -0.69 12.42
C ILE A 386 -6.07 0.21 13.37
N ALA A 387 -6.16 1.54 13.23
CA ALA A 387 -5.42 2.48 14.08
C ALA A 387 -5.76 2.35 15.57
N SER A 388 -6.94 1.83 15.92
CA SER A 388 -7.33 1.60 17.31
C SER A 388 -6.82 0.29 17.91
N MET A 389 -6.43 -0.68 17.08
CA MET A 389 -6.04 -2.04 17.49
C MET A 389 -4.58 -2.37 17.23
N VAL A 390 -3.88 -1.57 16.42
CA VAL A 390 -2.42 -1.67 16.30
C VAL A 390 -1.74 -1.28 17.61
N ASP A 391 -0.56 -1.85 17.83
CA ASP A 391 0.22 -1.76 19.06
C ASP A 391 0.42 -0.31 19.53
N ASP A 392 0.47 -0.12 20.85
CA ASP A 392 0.64 1.20 21.45
C ASP A 392 1.99 1.84 21.08
N GLY A 393 3.01 1.04 20.74
CA GLY A 393 4.30 1.50 20.23
C GLY A 393 4.29 2.10 18.81
N VAL A 394 3.14 2.16 18.12
CA VAL A 394 3.00 2.90 16.86
C VAL A 394 2.69 4.38 17.14
N ASP A 395 3.46 5.31 16.58
CA ASP A 395 3.30 6.75 16.83
C ASP A 395 2.31 7.42 15.88
N ALA A 396 2.30 6.97 14.63
CA ALA A 396 1.46 7.52 13.58
C ALA A 396 1.08 6.49 12.52
N VAL A 397 -0.08 6.71 11.92
CA VAL A 397 -0.62 5.93 10.82
C VAL A 397 -0.88 6.86 9.63
N ILE A 398 -0.15 6.64 8.55
CA ILE A 398 -0.31 7.32 7.27
C ILE A 398 -1.14 6.42 6.37
N SER A 399 -2.23 6.94 5.84
CA SER A 399 -3.32 6.17 5.26
C SER A 399 -3.68 6.65 3.85
N GLY A 400 -4.17 5.74 3.00
CA GLY A 400 -4.57 5.98 1.61
C GLY A 400 -5.89 5.29 1.22
N HIS A 401 -6.00 4.86 -0.04
CA HIS A 401 -7.07 4.05 -0.63
C HIS A 401 -8.41 4.77 -0.86
N THR A 402 -8.93 5.47 0.14
CA THR A 402 -10.28 6.06 0.06
C THR A 402 -10.30 7.45 -0.56
N HIS A 403 -9.14 8.01 -0.91
CA HIS A 403 -8.95 9.35 -1.48
C HIS A 403 -9.52 10.49 -0.61
N ALA A 404 -9.81 10.23 0.66
CA ALA A 404 -10.37 11.22 1.55
C ALA A 404 -9.25 11.99 2.25
N THR A 405 -9.44 13.29 2.47
CA THR A 405 -8.56 14.05 3.33
C THR A 405 -9.05 13.97 4.77
N TYR A 406 -8.17 13.66 5.71
CA TYR A 406 -8.44 13.75 7.15
C TYR A 406 -7.17 13.85 7.97
N ASN A 407 -7.36 14.39 9.17
CA ASN A 407 -6.33 14.45 10.21
C ASN A 407 -7.01 14.14 11.54
N CYS A 408 -6.87 12.90 11.97
CA CYS A 408 -7.52 12.34 13.15
C CYS A 408 -6.49 12.02 14.23
N VAL A 409 -6.94 11.96 15.48
CA VAL A 409 -6.22 11.31 16.57
C VAL A 409 -7.06 10.13 17.04
N ILE A 410 -6.52 8.92 16.91
CA ILE A 410 -7.22 7.67 17.25
C ILE A 410 -6.31 6.89 18.21
N SER A 411 -6.83 6.58 19.40
CA SER A 411 -6.05 5.90 20.45
C SER A 411 -4.68 6.56 20.74
N GLY A 412 -4.61 7.90 20.67
CA GLY A 412 -3.39 8.67 20.92
C GLY A 412 -2.45 8.82 19.70
N LYS A 413 -2.74 8.15 18.58
CA LYS A 413 -1.92 8.16 17.36
C LYS A 413 -2.47 9.16 16.34
N ALA A 414 -1.59 9.86 15.64
CA ALA A 414 -2.00 10.63 14.46
C ALA A 414 -2.41 9.66 13.34
N VAL A 415 -3.55 9.93 12.70
CA VAL A 415 -4.03 9.18 11.54
C VAL A 415 -4.36 10.17 10.44
N THR A 416 -3.57 10.16 9.37
CA THR A 416 -3.68 11.16 8.28
C THR A 416 -3.86 10.51 6.92
N SER A 417 -4.59 11.19 6.05
CA SER A 417 -4.64 10.90 4.61
C SER A 417 -4.75 12.21 3.84
N ALA A 418 -4.01 12.30 2.73
CA ALA A 418 -3.79 13.47 1.90
C ALA A 418 -4.62 13.44 0.60
N GLY A 419 -5.83 12.90 0.65
CA GLY A 419 -6.72 12.93 -0.52
C GLY A 419 -6.16 12.07 -1.65
N SER A 420 -6.07 12.61 -2.87
CA SER A 420 -5.48 11.91 -4.02
C SER A 420 -5.00 12.88 -5.11
N ALA A 421 -4.34 12.35 -6.14
CA ALA A 421 -3.86 13.07 -7.33
C ALA A 421 -2.86 14.19 -7.02
N GLY A 422 -2.06 14.01 -5.96
CA GLY A 422 -1.07 14.99 -5.51
C GLY A 422 -1.65 16.34 -5.10
N ARG A 423 -2.95 16.42 -4.80
CA ARG A 423 -3.63 17.69 -4.44
C ARG A 423 -3.33 18.14 -3.00
N TRP A 424 -2.93 17.21 -2.13
CA TRP A 424 -2.54 17.51 -0.76
C TRP A 424 -1.27 16.76 -0.37
N LEU A 425 -0.63 17.27 0.67
CA LEU A 425 0.55 16.71 1.31
C LEU A 425 0.36 16.77 2.83
N SER A 426 0.44 15.63 3.50
CA SER A 426 0.47 15.56 4.96
C SER A 426 1.85 15.98 5.47
N THR A 427 1.89 16.77 6.54
CA THR A 427 3.10 17.07 7.31
C THR A 427 2.85 16.68 8.77
N LEU A 428 3.72 15.85 9.34
CA LEU A 428 3.72 15.53 10.76
C LEU A 428 5.08 15.88 11.34
N ASP A 429 5.09 16.79 12.32
CA ASP A 429 6.31 17.23 13.00
C ASP A 429 6.43 16.49 14.33
N PHE A 430 7.54 15.79 14.52
CA PHE A 430 7.86 15.01 15.71
C PHE A 430 9.11 15.56 16.41
N THR A 431 9.18 15.31 17.71
CA THR A 431 10.44 15.26 18.45
C THR A 431 10.77 13.81 18.76
N LEU A 432 11.93 13.34 18.32
CA LEU A 432 12.48 12.03 18.67
C LEU A 432 13.45 12.21 19.84
N GLY A 433 13.32 11.42 20.91
CA GLY A 433 14.32 11.47 21.98
C GLY A 433 13.78 11.20 23.37
N GLY A 434 14.31 11.95 24.35
CA GLY A 434 14.08 11.68 25.76
C GLY A 434 14.63 10.32 26.24
N ALA A 435 14.21 9.91 27.45
CA ALA A 435 14.60 8.62 28.02
C ALA A 435 13.97 7.42 27.28
N SER A 436 12.82 7.62 26.64
CA SER A 436 12.12 6.59 25.86
C SER A 436 12.71 6.40 24.46
N ARG A 437 13.45 7.39 23.92
CA ARG A 437 13.95 7.39 22.52
C ARG A 437 12.84 7.33 21.47
N ASP A 438 11.63 7.68 21.90
CA ASP A 438 10.39 7.52 21.16
C ASP A 438 10.00 8.82 20.44
N ALA A 439 9.00 8.77 19.57
CA ALA A 439 8.48 9.95 18.89
C ALA A 439 7.36 10.62 19.69
N THR A 440 7.45 11.94 19.84
CA THR A 440 6.35 12.77 20.34
C THR A 440 5.84 13.67 19.23
N LEU A 441 4.59 13.48 18.83
CA LEU A 441 3.94 14.32 17.83
C LEU A 441 3.73 15.75 18.37
N LEU A 442 4.16 16.74 17.59
CA LEU A 442 3.95 18.17 17.86
C LEU A 442 2.76 18.72 17.07
N GLU A 443 2.73 18.44 15.76
CA GLU A 443 1.68 18.89 14.85
C GLU A 443 1.50 17.87 13.73
N ALA A 444 0.26 17.68 13.28
CA ALA A 444 -0.07 17.00 12.03
C ALA A 444 -0.95 17.92 11.19
N ARG A 445 -0.74 17.98 9.88
CA ARG A 445 -1.51 18.86 8.98
C ARG A 445 -1.47 18.43 7.51
N ASN A 446 -2.63 18.40 6.87
CA ASN A 446 -2.79 18.38 5.41
C ASN A 446 -2.64 19.78 4.82
N ARG A 447 -1.75 19.91 3.85
CA ARG A 447 -1.43 21.14 3.11
C ARG A 447 -1.85 20.98 1.66
N ALA A 448 -2.54 21.99 1.12
CA ALA A 448 -2.92 21.96 -0.28
C ALA A 448 -1.67 22.19 -1.15
N VAL A 449 -1.53 21.39 -2.20
CA VAL A 449 -0.53 21.60 -3.25
C VAL A 449 -1.14 22.60 -4.24
N ASP A 450 -1.06 23.87 -3.91
CA ASP A 450 -1.49 24.96 -4.80
C ASP A 450 -0.40 25.37 -5.79
N HIS A 451 -0.78 26.17 -6.79
CA HIS A 451 0.15 26.69 -7.80
C HIS A 451 0.76 28.06 -7.41
N GLY A 452 0.90 28.33 -6.11
CA GLY A 452 1.53 29.55 -5.60
C GLY A 452 3.06 29.52 -5.62
N LEU A 453 3.65 28.32 -5.66
CA LEU A 453 5.08 28.10 -5.88
C LEU A 453 5.36 27.88 -7.37
N ASP A 454 6.56 28.28 -7.81
CA ASP A 454 7.07 27.86 -9.12
C ASP A 454 7.22 26.33 -9.14
N PRO A 455 6.79 25.64 -10.23
CA PRO A 455 6.92 24.19 -10.31
C PRO A 455 8.39 23.78 -10.31
N ASP A 456 8.69 22.62 -9.70
CA ASP A 456 10.06 22.08 -9.69
C ASP A 456 10.55 21.88 -11.13
N PRO A 457 11.71 22.45 -11.51
CA PRO A 457 12.15 22.46 -12.90
C PRO A 457 12.55 21.07 -13.42
N ALA A 458 13.05 20.17 -12.56
CA ALA A 458 13.46 18.84 -12.98
C ALA A 458 12.23 17.96 -13.25
N VAL A 459 11.26 17.98 -12.33
CA VAL A 459 10.00 17.25 -12.52
C VAL A 459 9.17 17.86 -13.65
N ALA A 460 9.13 19.19 -13.80
CA ALA A 460 8.46 19.83 -14.93
C ALA A 460 9.07 19.42 -16.28
N ALA A 461 10.41 19.30 -16.36
CA ALA A 461 11.09 18.84 -17.57
C ALA A 461 10.79 17.37 -17.87
N LEU A 462 10.69 16.52 -16.85
CA LEU A 462 10.26 15.13 -16.97
C LEU A 462 8.85 15.04 -17.57
N VAL A 463 7.88 15.73 -16.96
CA VAL A 463 6.48 15.73 -17.44
C VAL A 463 6.40 16.25 -18.87
N ALA A 464 7.10 17.34 -19.19
CA ALA A 464 7.13 17.88 -20.56
C ALA A 464 7.74 16.91 -21.59
N ARG A 465 8.72 16.10 -21.19
CA ARG A 465 9.34 15.08 -22.06
C ARG A 465 8.31 14.02 -22.45
N TYR A 466 7.61 13.43 -21.49
CA TYR A 466 6.58 12.42 -21.76
C TYR A 466 5.39 13.01 -22.50
N ARG A 467 4.98 14.23 -22.15
CA ARG A 467 3.86 14.92 -22.82
C ARG A 467 4.10 15.04 -24.33
N ALA A 468 5.31 15.46 -24.70
CA ALA A 468 5.71 15.56 -26.11
C ALA A 468 5.68 14.22 -26.89
N LEU A 469 5.71 13.06 -26.21
CA LEU A 469 5.60 11.75 -26.85
C LEU A 469 4.15 11.34 -27.14
N VAL A 470 3.18 11.92 -26.42
CA VAL A 470 1.77 11.52 -26.48
C VAL A 470 0.82 12.61 -26.95
N ASP A 471 1.30 13.84 -27.19
CA ASP A 471 0.46 15.00 -27.50
C ASP A 471 -0.59 14.74 -28.60
N ASP A 472 -0.18 14.17 -29.73
CA ASP A 472 -1.08 13.89 -30.85
C ASP A 472 -2.17 12.87 -30.49
N GLU A 473 -1.86 11.89 -29.63
CA GLU A 473 -2.80 10.85 -29.18
C GLU A 473 -3.70 11.38 -28.07
N GLN A 474 -3.12 11.99 -27.04
CA GLN A 474 -3.83 12.54 -25.89
C GLN A 474 -4.82 13.63 -26.29
N ASP A 475 -4.46 14.51 -27.23
CA ASP A 475 -5.29 15.67 -27.63
C ASP A 475 -6.28 15.34 -28.77
N LEU A 476 -6.30 14.11 -29.27
CA LEU A 476 -7.22 13.68 -30.32
C LEU A 476 -8.68 13.84 -29.86
N VAL A 477 -9.46 14.66 -30.54
CA VAL A 477 -10.89 14.82 -30.23
C VAL A 477 -11.67 13.57 -30.69
N VAL A 478 -12.25 12.84 -29.73
CA VAL A 478 -13.01 11.59 -29.93
C VAL A 478 -14.52 11.79 -29.87
N GLY A 479 -14.98 13.01 -29.55
CA GLY A 479 -16.40 13.30 -29.49
C GLY A 479 -16.69 14.74 -29.07
N THR A 480 -17.97 15.08 -28.96
CA THR A 480 -18.42 16.35 -28.39
C THR A 480 -19.65 16.10 -27.54
N LEU A 481 -19.64 16.54 -26.29
CA LEU A 481 -20.76 16.39 -25.35
C LEU A 481 -21.63 17.64 -25.32
N ALA A 482 -22.94 17.47 -25.31
CA ALA A 482 -23.89 18.57 -25.19
C ALA A 482 -23.88 19.16 -23.76
N GLU A 483 -23.69 18.28 -22.78
CA GLU A 483 -23.66 18.56 -21.34
C GLU A 483 -22.53 17.75 -20.70
N ALA A 484 -22.10 18.13 -19.50
CA ALA A 484 -21.09 17.36 -18.79
C ALA A 484 -21.62 15.97 -18.38
N LEU A 485 -20.78 14.94 -18.50
CA LEU A 485 -21.04 13.62 -17.94
C LEU A 485 -20.29 13.52 -16.61
N THR A 486 -21.00 13.28 -15.52
CA THR A 486 -20.43 13.35 -14.17
C THR A 486 -20.58 12.02 -13.44
N ARG A 487 -19.64 11.70 -12.55
CA ARG A 487 -19.70 10.57 -11.60
C ARG A 487 -20.66 10.81 -10.43
N ARG A 488 -21.12 12.04 -10.25
CA ARG A 488 -22.11 12.39 -9.22
C ARG A 488 -23.39 11.58 -9.47
N THR A 489 -23.83 10.89 -8.44
CA THR A 489 -24.99 10.01 -8.51
C THR A 489 -26.29 10.69 -8.04
N ASP A 490 -27.43 10.16 -8.49
CA ASP A 490 -28.75 10.47 -7.96
C ASP A 490 -29.09 9.60 -6.72
N ASP A 491 -30.32 9.72 -6.21
CA ASP A 491 -30.78 8.95 -5.05
C ASP A 491 -30.83 7.42 -5.30
N ALA A 492 -30.85 7.00 -6.56
CA ALA A 492 -30.82 5.60 -6.98
C ALA A 492 -29.41 5.13 -7.35
N ASP A 493 -28.40 5.94 -7.02
CA ASP A 493 -26.98 5.76 -7.28
C ASP A 493 -26.59 5.70 -8.78
N GLN A 494 -27.37 6.32 -9.66
CA GLN A 494 -27.07 6.44 -11.10
C GLN A 494 -26.29 7.71 -11.43
N SER A 495 -25.34 7.62 -12.35
CA SER A 495 -24.54 8.76 -12.84
C SER A 495 -24.59 8.87 -14.36
N THR A 496 -24.57 10.09 -14.90
CA THR A 496 -24.66 10.27 -16.37
C THR A 496 -23.46 9.68 -17.10
N LEU A 497 -22.27 9.73 -16.47
CA LEU A 497 -21.07 9.08 -17.00
C LEU A 497 -21.19 7.56 -16.99
N GLY A 498 -21.60 6.98 -15.86
CA GLY A 498 -21.71 5.53 -15.73
C GLY A 498 -22.71 4.92 -16.69
N LEU A 499 -23.85 5.59 -16.89
CA LEU A 499 -24.84 5.17 -17.88
C LEU A 499 -24.32 5.25 -19.32
N ALA A 500 -23.53 6.29 -19.66
CA ALA A 500 -22.95 6.45 -20.98
C ALA A 500 -21.88 5.39 -21.27
N ILE A 501 -21.04 5.06 -20.27
CA ILE A 501 -20.04 4.00 -20.37
C ILE A 501 -20.72 2.62 -20.48
N ALA A 502 -21.76 2.35 -19.69
CA ALA A 502 -22.49 1.08 -19.84
C ALA A 502 -23.10 0.93 -21.24
N ASP A 503 -23.58 2.03 -21.84
CA ASP A 503 -24.05 2.02 -23.23
C ASP A 503 -22.92 1.76 -24.23
N SER A 504 -21.72 2.32 -24.02
CA SER A 504 -20.58 2.08 -24.91
C SER A 504 -20.12 0.63 -24.89
N GLN A 505 -20.09 0.00 -23.72
CA GLN A 505 -19.74 -1.42 -23.57
C GLN A 505 -20.79 -2.33 -24.23
N LEU A 506 -22.08 -2.00 -24.11
CA LEU A 506 -23.14 -2.70 -24.82
C LEU A 506 -22.96 -2.54 -26.34
N TYR A 507 -22.76 -1.31 -26.82
CA TYR A 507 -22.56 -0.99 -28.23
C TYR A 507 -21.40 -1.80 -28.83
N ALA A 508 -20.25 -1.82 -28.16
CA ALA A 508 -19.04 -2.50 -28.62
C ALA A 508 -19.21 -4.03 -28.72
N THR A 509 -20.01 -4.63 -27.85
CA THR A 509 -20.12 -6.10 -27.74
C THR A 509 -21.38 -6.70 -28.35
N GLN A 510 -22.33 -5.87 -28.76
CA GLN A 510 -23.62 -6.33 -29.31
C GLN A 510 -23.44 -7.11 -30.62
N ALA A 511 -22.64 -6.60 -31.56
CA ALA A 511 -22.46 -7.24 -32.87
C ALA A 511 -21.55 -8.47 -32.83
N SER A 512 -20.49 -8.44 -32.00
CA SER A 512 -19.49 -9.52 -31.92
C SER A 512 -19.94 -10.67 -31.02
N SER A 513 -20.63 -10.36 -29.93
CA SER A 513 -20.86 -11.29 -28.81
C SER A 513 -22.34 -11.44 -28.43
N GLY A 514 -23.24 -10.75 -29.15
CA GLY A 514 -24.68 -10.82 -28.95
C GLY A 514 -25.15 -10.19 -27.64
N ALA A 515 -24.37 -9.30 -27.04
CA ALA A 515 -24.70 -8.66 -25.77
C ALA A 515 -26.06 -7.95 -25.84
N GLN A 516 -26.85 -8.12 -24.77
CA GLN A 516 -28.18 -7.52 -24.61
C GLN A 516 -28.19 -6.49 -23.49
N ILE A 517 -27.29 -6.63 -22.52
CA ILE A 517 -27.15 -5.80 -21.32
C ILE A 517 -25.66 -5.56 -21.12
N ALA A 518 -25.28 -4.37 -20.65
CA ALA A 518 -23.96 -4.15 -20.09
C ALA A 518 -24.04 -3.43 -18.74
N PHE A 519 -22.99 -3.60 -17.92
CA PHE A 519 -22.86 -2.98 -16.62
C PHE A 519 -21.50 -2.29 -16.47
N MET A 520 -21.49 -1.16 -15.76
CA MET A 520 -20.29 -0.46 -15.34
C MET A 520 -20.31 -0.25 -13.81
N ASN A 521 -19.19 -0.46 -13.13
CA ASN A 521 -19.07 -0.21 -11.69
C ASN A 521 -18.63 1.23 -11.39
N ARG A 522 -18.93 1.70 -10.18
CA ARG A 522 -18.65 3.09 -9.78
C ARG A 522 -17.16 3.37 -9.62
N ALA A 523 -16.42 2.44 -9.02
CA ALA A 523 -14.98 2.59 -8.77
C ALA A 523 -14.15 2.63 -10.07
N GLY A 524 -14.69 2.03 -11.14
CA GLY A 524 -14.11 2.08 -12.49
C GLY A 524 -14.13 3.46 -13.15
N MET A 525 -14.91 4.43 -12.62
CA MET A 525 -14.98 5.79 -13.15
C MET A 525 -14.10 6.75 -12.34
N ARG A 526 -13.13 7.40 -12.99
CA ARG A 526 -12.07 8.14 -12.28
C ARG A 526 -12.16 9.67 -12.45
N ALA A 527 -12.67 10.15 -13.58
CA ALA A 527 -12.87 11.58 -13.84
C ALA A 527 -14.24 11.91 -14.46
N ASP A 528 -14.70 13.15 -14.25
CA ASP A 528 -15.87 13.70 -14.94
C ASP A 528 -15.46 14.23 -16.31
N LEU A 529 -16.40 14.23 -17.28
CA LEU A 529 -16.18 14.82 -18.60
C LEU A 529 -16.92 16.15 -18.75
N PRO A 530 -16.25 17.23 -19.19
CA PRO A 530 -16.88 18.53 -19.39
C PRO A 530 -17.80 18.54 -20.63
N ALA A 531 -18.70 19.53 -20.72
CA ALA A 531 -19.40 19.80 -21.99
C ALA A 531 -18.43 20.32 -23.06
N GLY A 532 -18.72 20.02 -24.33
CA GLY A 532 -17.88 20.43 -25.46
C GLY A 532 -17.01 19.30 -26.02
N PRO A 533 -15.96 19.62 -26.79
CA PRO A 533 -15.06 18.63 -27.37
C PRO A 533 -14.39 17.78 -26.28
N ILE A 534 -14.40 16.46 -26.48
CA ILE A 534 -13.74 15.49 -25.59
C ILE A 534 -12.56 14.89 -26.32
N THR A 535 -11.41 14.91 -25.65
CA THR A 535 -10.16 14.31 -26.13
C THR A 535 -10.04 12.85 -25.71
N TYR A 536 -9.18 12.09 -26.38
CA TYR A 536 -8.84 10.71 -26.00
C TYR A 536 -8.31 10.66 -24.58
N GLY A 537 -7.40 11.58 -24.21
CA GLY A 537 -6.87 11.66 -22.85
C GLY A 537 -7.94 11.83 -21.78
N GLN A 538 -8.96 12.67 -22.05
CA GLN A 538 -10.09 12.84 -21.13
C GLN A 538 -10.99 11.60 -21.07
N ALA A 539 -11.26 10.95 -22.21
CA ALA A 539 -12.04 9.72 -22.23
C ALA A 539 -11.32 8.58 -21.50
N PHE A 540 -9.99 8.48 -21.66
CA PHE A 540 -9.12 7.56 -20.92
C PHE A 540 -9.16 7.86 -19.42
N GLU A 541 -8.92 9.11 -19.01
CA GLU A 541 -8.96 9.50 -17.59
C GLU A 541 -10.32 9.23 -16.93
N ALA A 542 -11.42 9.28 -17.69
CA ALA A 542 -12.74 8.91 -17.17
C ALA A 542 -12.86 7.42 -16.80
N GLN A 543 -12.16 6.52 -17.50
CA GLN A 543 -12.14 5.06 -17.25
C GLN A 543 -10.78 4.45 -17.66
N PRO A 544 -9.72 4.59 -16.84
CA PRO A 544 -8.32 4.42 -17.26
C PRO A 544 -7.77 2.98 -17.19
N PHE A 545 -8.64 1.98 -17.11
CA PHE A 545 -8.21 0.62 -16.77
C PHE A 545 -7.88 -0.25 -17.98
N GLY A 546 -8.40 0.07 -19.16
CA GLY A 546 -8.20 -0.77 -20.34
C GLY A 546 -8.67 -2.22 -20.14
N ASN A 547 -9.65 -2.45 -19.26
CA ASN A 547 -10.12 -3.80 -18.96
C ASN A 547 -10.73 -4.42 -20.22
N ALA A 548 -10.44 -5.70 -20.46
CA ALA A 548 -11.16 -6.46 -21.47
C ALA A 548 -12.66 -6.50 -21.15
N LEU A 549 -13.50 -6.37 -22.18
CA LEU A 549 -14.95 -6.54 -22.04
C LEU A 549 -15.31 -8.01 -22.13
N ILE A 550 -15.93 -8.54 -21.08
CA ILE A 550 -16.36 -9.94 -21.01
C ILE A 550 -17.86 -10.02 -21.22
N THR A 551 -18.28 -10.71 -22.29
CA THR A 551 -19.69 -11.07 -22.51
C THR A 551 -19.93 -12.51 -22.08
N LEU A 552 -20.87 -12.72 -21.17
CA LEU A 552 -21.24 -14.03 -20.61
C LEU A 552 -22.75 -14.25 -20.64
N THR A 553 -23.17 -15.48 -20.41
CA THR A 553 -24.58 -15.88 -20.33
C THR A 553 -24.99 -16.02 -18.87
N LEU A 554 -26.02 -15.28 -18.46
CA LEU A 554 -26.73 -15.46 -17.18
C LEU A 554 -28.17 -15.90 -17.45
N THR A 555 -28.70 -16.78 -16.61
CA THR A 555 -30.15 -17.01 -16.54
C THR A 555 -30.85 -15.77 -16.00
N GLY A 556 -32.15 -15.61 -16.28
CA GLY A 556 -32.94 -14.52 -15.72
C GLY A 556 -32.97 -14.54 -14.19
N GLN A 557 -32.94 -15.73 -13.58
CA GLN A 557 -32.79 -15.85 -12.13
C GLN A 557 -31.44 -15.29 -11.65
N GLN A 558 -30.32 -15.68 -12.28
CA GLN A 558 -29.01 -15.13 -11.90
C GLN A 558 -28.91 -13.61 -12.14
N LEU A 559 -29.57 -13.09 -13.19
CA LEU A 559 -29.65 -11.65 -13.40
C LEU A 559 -30.47 -10.96 -12.30
N GLN A 560 -31.57 -11.57 -11.85
CA GLN A 560 -32.34 -11.08 -10.70
C GLN A 560 -31.49 -11.08 -9.42
N ASP A 561 -30.79 -12.18 -9.16
CA ASP A 561 -29.90 -12.32 -8.00
C ASP A 561 -28.79 -11.27 -8.03
N LEU A 562 -28.13 -11.07 -9.18
CA LEU A 562 -27.13 -10.02 -9.39
C LEU A 562 -27.67 -8.62 -9.07
N LEU A 563 -28.93 -8.31 -9.42
CA LEU A 563 -29.54 -7.01 -9.14
C LEU A 563 -29.95 -6.87 -7.65
N ASP A 564 -30.38 -7.95 -7.01
CA ASP A 564 -30.73 -7.95 -5.59
C ASP A 564 -29.49 -7.87 -4.67
N ASP A 565 -28.41 -8.56 -5.04
CA ASP A 565 -27.16 -8.64 -4.27
C ASP A 565 -26.52 -7.27 -4.05
N GLN A 566 -26.64 -6.36 -5.03
CA GLN A 566 -26.09 -4.99 -4.94
C GLN A 566 -26.70 -4.18 -3.80
N PHE A 567 -27.88 -4.60 -3.31
CA PHE A 567 -28.60 -3.94 -2.23
C PHE A 567 -28.59 -4.72 -0.92
N ALA A 568 -27.93 -5.87 -0.88
CA ALA A 568 -27.79 -6.67 0.31
C ALA A 568 -26.71 -6.08 1.24
N PHE A 569 -26.93 -6.13 2.56
CA PHE A 569 -25.91 -5.92 3.61
C PHE A 569 -25.21 -4.55 3.73
N GLY A 570 -25.65 -3.49 3.04
CA GLY A 570 -25.34 -2.10 3.45
C GLY A 570 -24.03 -1.50 2.95
N ASN A 571 -23.25 -2.21 2.14
CA ASN A 571 -22.13 -1.65 1.40
C ASN A 571 -22.48 -1.71 -0.09
N PHE A 572 -22.99 -0.60 -0.63
CA PHE A 572 -23.61 -0.57 -1.95
C PHE A 572 -22.61 -0.12 -3.01
N THR A 573 -22.34 -0.98 -4.00
CA THR A 573 -21.82 -0.54 -5.30
C THR A 573 -22.90 -0.83 -6.33
N VAL A 574 -23.73 0.16 -6.64
CA VAL A 574 -24.78 -0.01 -7.64
C VAL A 574 -24.15 0.04 -9.03
N LEU A 575 -24.29 -1.06 -9.76
CA LEU A 575 -23.87 -1.16 -11.15
C LEU A 575 -24.73 -0.23 -12.00
N GLN A 576 -24.07 0.51 -12.88
CA GLN A 576 -24.66 1.41 -13.86
C GLN A 576 -25.13 0.55 -15.05
N PRO A 577 -26.44 0.40 -15.30
CA PRO A 577 -26.94 -0.48 -16.35
C PRO A 577 -26.99 0.23 -17.70
N SER A 578 -26.79 -0.49 -18.81
CA SER A 578 -27.05 0.00 -20.16
C SER A 578 -28.53 0.32 -20.41
N ALA A 579 -28.83 1.13 -21.43
CA ALA A 579 -30.18 1.62 -21.74
C ALA A 579 -31.23 0.51 -21.99
N SER A 580 -30.79 -0.71 -22.28
CA SER A 580 -31.61 -1.90 -22.48
C SER A 580 -32.17 -2.51 -21.19
N LEU A 581 -31.70 -2.10 -20.01
CA LEU A 581 -32.13 -2.64 -18.71
C LEU A 581 -32.76 -1.53 -17.86
N ARG A 582 -33.96 -1.80 -17.35
CA ARG A 582 -34.67 -0.90 -16.42
C ARG A 582 -35.27 -1.69 -15.27
N TYR A 583 -35.24 -1.15 -14.06
CA TYR A 583 -35.89 -1.76 -12.89
C TYR A 583 -36.28 -0.72 -11.84
N ARG A 584 -37.08 -1.15 -10.87
CA ARG A 584 -37.51 -0.30 -9.75
C ARG A 584 -36.95 -0.82 -8.45
N ILE A 585 -36.63 0.09 -7.54
CA ILE A 585 -36.17 -0.20 -6.17
C ILE A 585 -37.15 0.34 -5.15
N GLN A 586 -37.14 -0.25 -3.95
CA GLN A 586 -37.97 0.19 -2.82
C GLN A 586 -37.24 -0.06 -1.50
N PRO A 587 -37.51 0.73 -0.44
CA PRO A 587 -37.01 0.43 0.90
C PRO A 587 -37.43 -0.97 1.35
N VAL A 588 -36.53 -1.70 2.03
CA VAL A 588 -36.85 -3.06 2.53
C VAL A 588 -37.97 -3.05 3.56
N ALA A 589 -38.11 -1.94 4.29
CA ALA A 589 -39.19 -1.61 5.21
C ALA A 589 -39.45 -0.09 5.19
N PRO A 590 -40.65 0.39 5.61
CA PRO A 590 -40.92 1.82 5.69
C PRO A 590 -39.87 2.57 6.53
N GLY A 591 -39.23 3.59 5.94
CA GLY A 591 -38.18 4.39 6.58
C GLY A 591 -36.78 3.76 6.61
N SER A 592 -36.59 2.59 5.99
CA SER A 592 -35.27 1.96 5.86
C SER A 592 -34.40 2.66 4.82
N SER A 593 -33.11 2.85 5.13
CA SER A 593 -32.08 3.23 4.15
C SER A 593 -31.64 2.06 3.26
N PHE A 594 -31.84 0.82 3.71
CA PHE A 594 -31.65 -0.36 2.86
C PHE A 594 -32.80 -0.48 1.87
N VAL A 595 -32.46 -0.71 0.61
CA VAL A 595 -33.40 -0.87 -0.51
C VAL A 595 -33.32 -2.29 -1.07
N ARG A 596 -34.24 -2.65 -1.96
CA ARG A 596 -34.23 -3.89 -2.73
C ARG A 596 -34.88 -3.66 -4.09
N VAL A 597 -34.64 -4.55 -5.04
CA VAL A 597 -35.38 -4.55 -6.30
C VAL A 597 -36.85 -4.86 -6.01
N VAL A 598 -37.75 -4.16 -6.72
CA VAL A 598 -39.18 -4.45 -6.70
C VAL A 598 -39.41 -5.74 -7.50
N PRO A 599 -39.99 -6.79 -6.89
CA PRO A 599 -40.25 -8.05 -7.59
C PRO A 599 -41.06 -7.83 -8.88
N GLY A 600 -40.58 -8.39 -9.99
CA GLY A 600 -41.23 -8.28 -11.30
C GLY A 600 -41.15 -6.90 -11.95
N SER A 601 -40.32 -5.98 -11.44
CA SER A 601 -40.09 -4.67 -12.07
C SER A 601 -39.01 -4.66 -13.15
N VAL A 602 -38.17 -5.70 -13.18
CA VAL A 602 -37.03 -5.78 -14.10
C VAL A 602 -37.53 -5.95 -15.54
N ASN A 603 -37.01 -5.11 -16.41
CA ASN A 603 -37.34 -5.06 -17.82
C ASN A 603 -36.05 -5.07 -18.65
N VAL A 604 -35.96 -6.02 -19.57
CA VAL A 604 -34.84 -6.18 -20.51
C VAL A 604 -35.38 -5.99 -21.92
N LEU A 605 -34.80 -5.06 -22.69
CA LEU A 605 -35.20 -4.74 -24.06
C LEU A 605 -36.69 -4.41 -24.21
N GLY A 606 -37.30 -3.77 -23.21
CA GLY A 606 -38.73 -3.44 -23.21
C GLY A 606 -39.64 -4.57 -22.73
N LEU A 607 -39.12 -5.77 -22.44
CA LEU A 607 -39.89 -6.94 -22.02
C LEU A 607 -39.65 -7.27 -20.53
N PRO A 608 -40.67 -7.75 -19.79
CA PRO A 608 -40.46 -8.26 -18.43
C PRO A 608 -39.40 -9.36 -18.40
N LEU A 609 -38.57 -9.37 -17.36
CA LEU A 609 -37.57 -10.41 -17.12
C LEU A 609 -38.23 -11.80 -17.04
N ASP A 610 -37.75 -12.73 -17.85
CA ASP A 610 -38.11 -14.15 -17.75
C ASP A 610 -37.01 -14.89 -16.98
N LEU A 611 -37.32 -15.35 -15.77
CA LEU A 611 -36.35 -15.98 -14.87
C LEU A 611 -35.73 -17.26 -15.44
N ALA A 612 -36.40 -17.93 -16.39
CA ALA A 612 -35.92 -19.16 -17.02
C ALA A 612 -35.18 -18.90 -18.35
N ALA A 613 -35.24 -17.69 -18.90
CA ALA A 613 -34.54 -17.33 -20.13
C ALA A 613 -33.05 -17.06 -19.87
N GLU A 614 -32.25 -17.12 -20.94
CA GLU A 614 -30.83 -16.78 -20.93
C GLU A 614 -30.62 -15.38 -21.50
N TYR A 615 -29.70 -14.63 -20.90
CA TYR A 615 -29.37 -13.26 -21.26
C TYR A 615 -27.86 -13.13 -21.46
N ARG A 616 -27.45 -12.47 -22.56
CA ARG A 616 -26.05 -12.12 -22.82
C ARG A 616 -25.74 -10.78 -22.15
N VAL A 617 -24.83 -10.81 -21.18
CA VAL A 617 -24.46 -9.67 -20.34
C VAL A 617 -22.99 -9.37 -20.52
N THR A 618 -22.66 -8.13 -20.82
CA THR A 618 -21.30 -7.60 -20.88
C THR A 618 -20.94 -6.85 -19.60
N ALA A 619 -19.69 -6.98 -19.17
CA ALA A 619 -19.12 -6.21 -18.09
C ALA A 619 -17.61 -6.05 -18.35
N ASN A 620 -16.97 -5.06 -17.72
CA ASN A 620 -15.52 -5.04 -17.68
C ASN A 620 -14.98 -6.29 -16.94
N ARG A 621 -13.75 -6.71 -17.26
CA ARG A 621 -13.11 -7.93 -16.73
C ARG A 621 -13.17 -7.98 -15.20
N TYR A 622 -12.85 -6.86 -14.55
CA TYR A 622 -12.84 -6.75 -13.10
C TYR A 622 -14.16 -7.21 -12.44
N ILE A 623 -15.31 -6.64 -12.83
CA ILE A 623 -16.59 -7.09 -12.27
C ILE A 623 -17.06 -8.43 -12.81
N ALA A 624 -16.70 -8.79 -14.06
CA ALA A 624 -17.02 -10.10 -14.62
C ALA A 624 -16.34 -11.26 -13.87
N ASP A 625 -15.22 -10.99 -13.19
CA ASP A 625 -14.50 -11.92 -12.34
C ASP A 625 -14.94 -11.86 -10.86
N GLY A 626 -15.91 -11.01 -10.53
CA GLY A 626 -16.47 -10.88 -9.18
C GLY A 626 -15.95 -9.71 -8.36
N GLY A 627 -15.21 -8.78 -8.97
CA GLY A 627 -14.79 -7.51 -8.35
C GLY A 627 -15.97 -6.71 -7.79
N ASP A 628 -15.68 -5.82 -6.83
CA ASP A 628 -16.68 -5.08 -6.03
C ASP A 628 -17.70 -5.98 -5.31
N GLY A 629 -17.40 -7.27 -5.14
CA GLY A 629 -18.28 -8.25 -4.50
C GLY A 629 -19.37 -8.83 -5.41
N HIS A 630 -19.33 -8.57 -6.73
CA HIS A 630 -20.33 -9.06 -7.69
C HIS A 630 -20.12 -10.52 -8.12
N SER A 631 -20.00 -11.42 -7.14
CA SER A 631 -19.68 -12.84 -7.35
C SER A 631 -20.64 -13.59 -8.28
N THR A 632 -21.88 -13.12 -8.44
CA THR A 632 -22.86 -13.71 -9.37
C THR A 632 -22.39 -13.74 -10.83
N PHE A 633 -21.51 -12.81 -11.25
CA PHE A 633 -20.89 -12.86 -12.59
C PHE A 633 -20.00 -14.09 -12.80
N THR A 634 -19.41 -14.64 -11.73
CA THR A 634 -18.55 -15.84 -11.83
C THR A 634 -19.34 -17.10 -12.21
N LEU A 635 -20.66 -17.08 -12.02
CA LEU A 635 -21.57 -18.16 -12.43
C LEU A 635 -21.89 -18.13 -13.94
N GLY A 636 -21.49 -17.07 -14.63
CA GLY A 636 -21.75 -16.87 -16.05
C GLY A 636 -21.08 -17.90 -16.95
N THR A 637 -21.84 -18.44 -17.89
CA THR A 637 -21.34 -19.41 -18.88
C THR A 637 -21.01 -18.71 -20.21
N GLU A 638 -20.44 -19.45 -21.17
CA GLU A 638 -20.18 -18.95 -22.54
C GLU A 638 -19.44 -17.60 -22.56
N ARG A 639 -18.43 -17.46 -21.70
CA ARG A 639 -17.63 -16.24 -21.58
C ARG A 639 -16.88 -16.00 -22.89
N VAL A 640 -17.02 -14.80 -23.44
CA VAL A 640 -16.33 -14.32 -24.63
C VAL A 640 -15.65 -13.02 -24.25
N GLU A 641 -14.34 -12.97 -24.48
CA GLU A 641 -13.56 -11.75 -24.34
C GLU A 641 -13.65 -10.93 -25.64
N GLY A 642 -13.95 -9.64 -25.50
CA GLY A 642 -14.02 -8.65 -26.57
C GLY A 642 -12.83 -7.68 -26.55
N GLY A 643 -13.01 -6.51 -27.18
CA GLY A 643 -12.06 -5.40 -27.03
C GLY A 643 -12.01 -4.84 -25.61
N ASN A 644 -11.23 -3.78 -25.38
CA ASN A 644 -11.15 -3.15 -24.07
C ASN A 644 -12.20 -2.04 -23.87
N ASP A 645 -12.39 -1.66 -22.62
CA ASP A 645 -13.42 -0.73 -22.16
C ASP A 645 -13.16 0.74 -22.58
N VAL A 646 -11.90 1.17 -22.64
CA VAL A 646 -11.48 2.51 -23.10
C VAL A 646 -11.82 2.69 -24.58
N ASP A 647 -11.36 1.78 -25.43
CA ASP A 647 -11.59 1.83 -26.87
C ASP A 647 -13.08 1.76 -27.18
N ALA A 648 -13.83 0.93 -26.45
CA ALA A 648 -15.28 0.88 -26.56
C ALA A 648 -15.93 2.23 -26.29
N PHE A 649 -15.46 2.97 -25.28
CA PHE A 649 -15.98 4.30 -24.96
C PHE A 649 -15.59 5.36 -26.00
N VAL A 650 -14.33 5.36 -26.45
CA VAL A 650 -13.82 6.24 -27.51
C VAL A 650 -14.58 6.03 -28.83
N ASP A 651 -14.74 4.77 -29.26
CA ASP A 651 -15.46 4.42 -30.48
C ASP A 651 -16.94 4.81 -30.38
N TYR A 652 -17.55 4.62 -29.21
CA TYR A 652 -18.94 5.00 -28.99
C TYR A 652 -19.15 6.51 -29.06
N LEU A 653 -18.29 7.32 -28.43
CA LEU A 653 -18.34 8.78 -28.54
C LEU A 653 -18.13 9.25 -30.00
N SER A 654 -17.24 8.58 -30.73
CA SER A 654 -16.92 8.90 -32.13
C SER A 654 -18.07 8.56 -33.08
N ALA A 655 -18.77 7.45 -32.83
CA ALA A 655 -19.86 6.95 -33.67
C ALA A 655 -21.24 7.56 -33.34
N SER A 656 -21.38 8.17 -32.16
CA SER A 656 -22.64 8.71 -31.67
C SER A 656 -23.03 10.05 -32.31
N GLU A 657 -24.25 10.51 -32.01
CA GLU A 657 -24.67 11.86 -32.39
C GLU A 657 -23.74 12.92 -31.79
N SER A 658 -23.54 14.01 -32.53
CA SER A 658 -22.68 15.12 -32.12
C SER A 658 -23.49 16.43 -32.15
N PRO A 659 -23.66 17.12 -31.00
CA PRO A 659 -23.15 16.76 -29.69
C PRO A 659 -23.95 15.62 -29.01
N PHE A 660 -23.24 14.71 -28.31
CA PHE A 660 -23.81 13.59 -27.56
C PHE A 660 -24.56 14.10 -26.31
N PRO A 661 -25.85 13.76 -26.12
CA PRO A 661 -26.61 14.18 -24.95
C PRO A 661 -26.30 13.33 -23.71
N ALA A 662 -26.44 13.92 -22.52
CA ALA A 662 -26.35 13.15 -21.30
C ALA A 662 -27.48 12.11 -21.19
N PRO A 663 -27.21 10.85 -20.84
CA PRO A 663 -28.25 9.86 -20.61
C PRO A 663 -29.19 10.28 -19.48
N ALA A 664 -30.49 10.01 -19.65
CA ALA A 664 -31.46 10.20 -18.58
C ALA A 664 -31.22 9.21 -17.42
N LEU A 665 -31.27 9.70 -16.18
CA LEU A 665 -31.15 8.90 -14.96
C LEU A 665 -32.48 8.21 -14.61
N ASP A 666 -32.99 7.39 -15.52
CA ASP A 666 -34.32 6.77 -15.42
C ASP A 666 -34.29 5.23 -15.54
N ARG A 667 -33.10 4.62 -15.49
CA ARG A 667 -32.91 3.16 -15.61
C ARG A 667 -33.17 2.44 -14.29
N ILE A 668 -32.87 3.10 -13.17
CA ILE A 668 -33.20 2.67 -11.81
C ILE A 668 -34.12 3.73 -11.21
N THR A 669 -35.29 3.34 -10.69
CA THR A 669 -36.25 4.32 -10.13
C THR A 669 -36.89 3.81 -8.84
N PHE A 670 -37.20 4.71 -7.92
CA PHE A 670 -37.95 4.35 -6.72
C PHE A 670 -39.43 4.06 -7.04
N GLN A 671 -40.00 3.07 -6.35
CA GLN A 671 -41.44 2.81 -6.35
C GLN A 671 -42.20 3.69 -5.36
#